data_AF-A0A9Q0I9J1-F1
#
_entry.id   AF-A0A9Q0I9J1-F1
#
_cell.length_a   1.000
_cell.length_b   1.000
_cell.length_c   1.000
_cell.angle_alpha   90.00
_cell.angle_beta   90.00
_cell.angle_gamma   90.00
#
_symmetry.space_group_name_H-M   'P 1'
#
loop_
_entity.id
_entity.type
_entity.pdbx_description
1 polymer ?
#
loop_
_entity_poly.entity_id
_entity_poly.type
_entity_poly.pdbx_seq_one_letter_code
_entity_poly.pdbx_strand_id
1 'polypeptide(L)'
;MRPVATLVCVLTLGLCSWLCVSAYGTHLSTGPQEWPVPYRRVDKRPDVDSYCQARYPFCSTGERDGRIPYMRDTDSISVYRLQAPVWEFKYGDALSKLHIMHDAIGFSSGETQRNYTMEWYEFFQLGNCTFPHLRAEVSAPFWCNQGAACFFQGIDDEHWSQNGTLEKVGVITGDMFNDMARWVQQDNQTGVYYETWTVRSDPGPNATVWFESFDCSQFTHRTYGKLAELGAKLSSRSQTNYTKVYLYSGEPTYLGNDSTIFGRPDMKNLAADIREFYYTFRPHQSYVELAISLVEVFEKVVLHKNFYLYYNSEYWHLPMKSPYMQIKYEEGSPGVGPVDPEAGPTWAEEEEEGCCKEWPVPYRRVDERPDVDSYCQARYPFCLTGERDGRIPYMRDTDSISVYRLQAPVWEFKYGDALSKLHIMHDAIGFSSGETQRNYTMEWYELFQLGNCTFPHLRAEVSAPFWCNQGAACFFQGIDDEHWSQNGTLEKVGVITGDMFNDMARWVQQDNQTGVYYETWTVRSEPGPNATVWFESFDCSQFTHRTYGKLAELGAKLSSRFQTNYTKVYLYSGEPTYLGNDSTIFGRPDMKNLAADIREFYYTFRPHQSYVEFAISLVEVFEKVVLHKNFYLYYNSEYWHLPMKSPYMQIKYEEVPFPIGVY
;
A
#
# COMPACT_ATOMS: atom_id res chain seq x y z
N MET A 1 -34.88 23.25 -53.98
CA MET A 1 -35.58 24.12 -53.03
C MET A 1 -36.45 23.24 -52.13
N ARG A 2 -36.13 23.12 -50.83
CA ARG A 2 -37.16 23.04 -49.75
C ARG A 2 -37.98 24.35 -49.79
N PRO A 3 -39.06 24.58 -49.00
CA PRO A 3 -39.82 23.73 -48.06
C PRO A 3 -41.34 23.81 -48.42
N VAL A 4 -42.33 23.22 -47.74
CA VAL A 4 -43.02 23.69 -46.53
C VAL A 4 -44.00 22.57 -46.15
N ALA A 5 -43.60 21.62 -45.30
CA ALA A 5 -44.54 20.66 -44.70
C ALA A 5 -44.02 20.02 -43.39
N THR A 6 -42.98 20.59 -42.76
CA THR A 6 -42.34 19.99 -41.57
C THR A 6 -42.20 20.99 -40.42
N LEU A 7 -43.13 21.95 -40.30
CA LEU A 7 -43.06 23.00 -39.26
C LEU A 7 -44.29 23.10 -38.34
N VAL A 8 -45.27 22.18 -38.42
CA VAL A 8 -46.47 22.28 -37.56
C VAL A 8 -46.67 21.09 -36.61
N CYS A 9 -46.00 19.94 -36.82
CA CYS A 9 -46.10 18.81 -35.89
C CYS A 9 -45.05 18.80 -34.75
N VAL A 10 -44.03 19.66 -34.78
CA VAL A 10 -42.97 19.67 -33.76
C VAL A 10 -43.25 20.68 -32.64
N LEU A 11 -44.17 21.63 -32.85
CA LEU A 11 -44.44 22.70 -31.87
C LEU A 11 -45.59 22.39 -30.89
N THR A 12 -46.40 21.35 -31.13
CA THR A 12 -47.51 20.98 -30.22
C THR A 12 -47.20 19.82 -29.27
N LEU A 13 -46.11 19.08 -29.48
CA LEU A 13 -45.63 18.05 -28.54
C LEU A 13 -44.58 18.57 -27.54
N GLY A 14 -44.09 19.80 -27.73
CA GLY A 14 -43.11 20.45 -26.83
C GLY A 14 -43.71 21.25 -25.66
N LEU A 15 -45.03 21.44 -25.60
CA LEU A 15 -45.68 22.28 -24.58
C LEU A 15 -46.56 21.50 -23.57
N CYS A 16 -46.84 20.22 -23.80
CA CYS A 16 -47.54 19.36 -22.82
C CYS A 16 -46.59 18.53 -21.93
N SER A 17 -45.31 18.46 -22.25
CA SER A 17 -44.30 17.77 -21.41
C SER A 17 -43.69 18.66 -20.33
N TRP A 18 -44.02 19.97 -20.31
CA TRP A 18 -43.56 20.93 -19.30
C TRP A 18 -44.54 21.16 -18.13
N LEU A 19 -45.74 20.56 -18.14
CA LEU A 19 -46.76 20.77 -17.10
C LEU A 19 -47.17 19.52 -16.30
N CYS A 20 -46.49 18.38 -16.49
CA CYS A 20 -46.76 17.14 -15.71
C CYS A 20 -45.57 16.59 -14.92
N VAL A 21 -44.47 17.34 -14.77
CA VAL A 21 -43.32 16.95 -13.90
C VAL A 21 -43.30 17.81 -12.63
N SER A 22 -44.45 17.95 -11.95
CA SER A 22 -44.55 18.72 -10.70
C SER A 22 -45.30 17.99 -9.58
N ALA A 23 -45.34 16.66 -9.62
CA ALA A 23 -45.86 15.87 -8.51
C ALA A 23 -45.12 14.53 -8.46
N TYR A 24 -44.07 14.50 -7.63
CA TYR A 24 -43.38 13.37 -6.97
C TYR A 24 -41.89 13.69 -6.85
N GLY A 25 -41.58 14.83 -6.22
CA GLY A 25 -40.27 15.10 -5.66
C GLY A 25 -40.22 14.51 -4.26
N THR A 26 -39.63 13.33 -4.11
CA THR A 26 -39.13 12.88 -2.81
C THR A 26 -37.82 13.61 -2.52
N HIS A 27 -37.84 14.41 -1.46
CA HIS A 27 -36.76 15.18 -0.84
C HIS A 27 -35.32 14.90 -1.36
N LEU A 28 -34.92 15.62 -2.41
CA LEU A 28 -33.52 16.01 -2.59
C LEU A 28 -33.30 17.24 -1.70
N SER A 29 -32.49 17.08 -0.66
CA SER A 29 -31.95 18.20 0.12
C SER A 29 -31.26 19.17 -0.84
N THR A 30 -31.87 20.34 -1.05
CA THR A 30 -31.37 21.45 -1.86
C THR A 30 -30.85 22.58 -0.97
N GLY A 31 -30.40 22.24 0.25
CA GLY A 31 -29.64 23.13 1.11
C GLY A 31 -28.13 23.00 0.86
N PRO A 32 -27.32 24.03 1.18
CA PRO A 32 -25.87 23.89 1.20
C PRO A 32 -25.47 22.76 2.17
N GLN A 33 -24.59 21.87 1.72
CA GLN A 33 -24.06 20.78 2.52
C GLN A 33 -23.26 21.38 3.70
N GLU A 34 -23.70 21.10 4.93
CA GLU A 34 -22.96 21.47 6.13
C GLU A 34 -21.91 20.39 6.44
N TRP A 35 -20.69 20.84 6.75
CA TRP A 35 -19.56 20.00 7.12
C TRP A 35 -19.22 20.20 8.61
N PRO A 36 -18.85 19.13 9.34
CA PRO A 36 -18.84 17.73 8.93
C PRO A 36 -20.26 17.16 8.75
N VAL A 37 -20.40 16.09 7.97
CA VAL A 37 -21.67 15.35 7.88
C VAL A 37 -22.00 14.76 9.25
N PRO A 38 -23.14 15.09 9.86
CA PRO A 38 -23.45 14.62 11.19
C PRO A 38 -23.72 13.10 11.19
N TYR A 39 -23.23 12.42 12.23
CA TYR A 39 -23.55 11.01 12.47
C TYR A 39 -25.06 10.83 12.67
N ARG A 40 -25.67 9.95 11.89
CA ARG A 40 -27.12 9.66 11.92
C ARG A 40 -27.42 8.63 13.00
N ARG A 41 -28.17 9.07 14.01
CA ARG A 41 -28.74 8.19 15.04
C ARG A 41 -30.04 7.56 14.57
N VAL A 42 -30.38 6.40 15.14
CA VAL A 42 -31.65 5.70 14.93
C VAL A 42 -32.54 5.79 16.18
N ASP A 43 -33.83 5.54 16.03
CA ASP A 43 -34.77 5.53 17.16
C ASP A 43 -34.55 4.32 18.09
N LYS A 44 -34.13 3.18 17.51
CA LYS A 44 -33.86 1.94 18.24
C LYS A 44 -32.81 1.10 17.51
N ARG A 45 -31.96 0.42 18.28
CA ARG A 45 -31.01 -0.56 17.76
C ARG A 45 -31.72 -1.73 17.06
N PRO A 46 -31.39 -2.01 15.79
CA PRO A 46 -31.91 -3.18 15.09
C PRO A 46 -31.27 -4.47 15.61
N ASP A 47 -32.02 -5.57 15.53
CA ASP A 47 -31.49 -6.90 15.82
C ASP A 47 -30.34 -7.25 14.86
N VAL A 48 -29.41 -8.07 15.36
CA VAL A 48 -28.27 -8.57 14.57
C VAL A 48 -28.76 -9.59 13.53
N ASP A 49 -28.33 -9.41 12.28
CA ASP A 49 -28.56 -10.40 11.22
C ASP A 49 -27.78 -11.69 11.50
N SER A 50 -28.39 -12.85 11.23
CA SER A 50 -27.81 -14.16 11.51
C SER A 50 -26.54 -14.47 10.71
N TYR A 51 -26.29 -13.73 9.62
CA TYR A 51 -25.04 -13.75 8.89
C TYR A 51 -23.86 -13.22 9.71
N CYS A 52 -24.08 -12.19 10.52
CA CYS A 52 -23.03 -11.57 11.33
C CYS A 52 -22.73 -12.43 12.56
N GLN A 53 -21.59 -13.12 12.53
CA GLN A 53 -21.13 -13.98 13.62
C GLN A 53 -19.76 -13.54 14.11
N ALA A 54 -19.65 -13.28 15.40
CA ALA A 54 -18.39 -12.87 16.01
C ALA A 54 -17.55 -14.12 16.34
N ARG A 55 -16.26 -14.09 16.00
CA ARG A 55 -15.34 -15.17 16.40
C ARG A 55 -15.07 -15.15 17.91
N TYR A 56 -15.02 -13.95 18.48
CA TYR A 56 -14.96 -13.71 19.91
C TYR A 56 -16.25 -13.02 20.34
N PRO A 57 -16.92 -13.52 21.40
CA PRO A 57 -18.17 -12.95 21.84
C PRO A 57 -17.97 -11.51 22.34
N PHE A 58 -18.82 -10.60 21.85
CA PHE A 58 -18.90 -9.24 22.36
C PHE A 58 -19.28 -9.23 23.84
N CYS A 59 -18.58 -8.43 24.64
CA CYS A 59 -18.89 -8.17 26.04
C CYS A 59 -19.10 -9.44 26.90
N SER A 60 -18.18 -10.40 26.78
CA SER A 60 -18.36 -11.75 27.36
C SER A 60 -18.51 -11.79 28.88
N THR A 61 -17.93 -10.82 29.59
CA THR A 61 -18.00 -10.63 31.05
C THR A 61 -18.96 -9.52 31.47
N GLY A 62 -19.63 -8.88 30.51
CA GLY A 62 -20.65 -7.86 30.77
C GLY A 62 -21.88 -8.44 31.45
N GLU A 63 -22.63 -7.58 32.14
CA GLU A 63 -23.96 -7.99 32.60
C GLU A 63 -24.82 -8.34 31.39
N ARG A 64 -25.44 -9.53 31.41
CA ARG A 64 -26.21 -10.10 30.27
C ARG A 64 -27.29 -9.18 29.70
N ASP A 65 -27.77 -8.23 30.51
CA ASP A 65 -28.81 -7.27 30.12
C ASP A 65 -28.27 -5.86 29.82
N GLY A 66 -26.94 -5.68 29.78
CA GLY A 66 -26.30 -4.36 29.63
C GLY A 66 -26.60 -3.41 30.80
N ARG A 67 -26.93 -3.97 31.98
CA ARG A 67 -27.40 -3.22 33.13
C ARG A 67 -26.22 -2.58 33.85
N ILE A 68 -26.26 -1.25 33.96
CA ILE A 68 -25.33 -0.49 34.77
C ILE A 68 -25.93 -0.42 36.20
N PRO A 69 -25.15 -0.73 37.26
CA PRO A 69 -25.65 -0.71 38.62
C PRO A 69 -26.00 0.71 39.06
N TYR A 70 -26.98 0.83 39.96
CA TYR A 70 -27.30 2.09 40.60
C TYR A 70 -26.32 2.36 41.75
N MET A 71 -25.72 3.55 41.76
CA MET A 71 -24.85 4.01 42.85
C MET A 71 -25.65 4.88 43.81
N ARG A 72 -25.35 4.83 45.11
CA ARG A 72 -25.98 5.73 46.07
C ARG A 72 -25.58 7.17 45.75
N ASP A 73 -26.52 8.10 45.74
CA ASP A 73 -26.29 9.50 45.31
C ASP A 73 -25.11 10.18 46.02
N THR A 74 -24.86 9.83 47.29
CA THR A 74 -23.77 10.36 48.12
C THR A 74 -22.43 9.64 47.96
N ASP A 75 -22.37 8.55 47.18
CA ASP A 75 -21.13 7.81 46.96
C ASP A 75 -20.11 8.66 46.20
N SER A 76 -18.83 8.40 46.46
CA SER A 76 -17.69 9.02 45.79
C SER A 76 -17.11 8.03 44.79
N ILE A 77 -17.34 8.26 43.51
CA ILE A 77 -16.88 7.39 42.42
C ILE A 77 -15.61 7.96 41.80
N SER A 78 -14.49 7.25 41.93
CA SER A 78 -13.26 7.58 41.22
C SER A 78 -13.40 7.23 39.74
N VAL A 79 -13.01 8.14 38.85
CA VAL A 79 -13.03 7.95 37.39
C VAL A 79 -11.61 7.79 36.87
N TYR A 80 -11.39 6.81 36.02
CA TYR A 80 -10.09 6.45 35.44
C TYR A 80 -10.13 6.56 33.91
N ARG A 81 -9.04 7.07 33.33
CA ARG A 81 -8.70 6.92 31.91
C ARG A 81 -7.98 5.59 31.74
N LEU A 82 -8.48 4.77 30.83
CA LEU A 82 -7.93 3.46 30.50
C LEU A 82 -7.59 3.47 29.01
N GLN A 83 -6.36 3.11 28.68
CA GLN A 83 -5.92 3.01 27.29
C GLN A 83 -4.93 1.84 27.16
N ALA A 84 -5.07 0.98 26.16
CA ALA A 84 -4.17 -0.15 25.92
C ALA A 84 -4.01 -0.42 24.41
N PRO A 85 -2.90 -1.01 23.94
CA PRO A 85 -2.74 -1.33 22.52
C PRO A 85 -3.81 -2.30 22.01
N VAL A 86 -4.35 -2.06 20.81
CA VAL A 86 -5.34 -2.95 20.19
C VAL A 86 -4.73 -4.33 19.95
N TRP A 87 -5.51 -5.40 20.13
CA TRP A 87 -5.13 -6.80 19.83
C TRP A 87 -3.81 -7.30 20.46
N GLU A 88 -3.42 -6.75 21.62
CA GLU A 88 -2.24 -7.21 22.38
C GLU A 88 -2.24 -8.74 22.57
N PHE A 89 -3.40 -9.34 22.87
CA PHE A 89 -3.55 -10.80 23.03
C PHE A 89 -3.19 -11.62 21.78
N LYS A 90 -3.20 -11.02 20.58
CA LYS A 90 -2.98 -11.70 19.30
C LYS A 90 -1.63 -11.33 18.66
N TYR A 91 -1.18 -10.10 18.85
CA TYR A 91 0.00 -9.56 18.17
C TYR A 91 1.09 -9.03 19.14
N GLY A 92 0.89 -9.20 20.45
CA GLY A 92 1.79 -8.67 21.48
C GLY A 92 1.94 -7.15 21.38
N ASP A 93 3.13 -6.65 21.69
CA ASP A 93 3.44 -5.21 21.74
C ASP A 93 3.57 -4.54 20.35
N ALA A 94 3.34 -5.28 19.25
CA ALA A 94 3.60 -4.78 17.90
C ALA A 94 2.75 -3.54 17.55
N LEU A 95 1.48 -3.50 17.97
CA LEU A 95 0.58 -2.37 17.72
C LEU A 95 0.79 -1.20 18.67
N SER A 96 1.46 -1.43 19.80
CA SER A 96 1.95 -0.37 20.69
C SER A 96 2.98 0.51 19.96
N LYS A 97 3.85 -0.10 19.14
CA LYS A 97 4.85 0.63 18.33
C LYS A 97 4.24 1.53 17.26
N LEU A 98 3.01 1.24 16.82
CA LEU A 98 2.25 2.06 15.86
C LEU A 98 1.26 3.01 16.56
N HIS A 99 1.24 3.02 17.90
CA HIS A 99 0.31 3.81 18.72
C HIS A 99 -1.17 3.62 18.32
N ILE A 100 -1.56 2.39 18.01
CA ILE A 100 -2.97 2.03 17.77
C ILE A 100 -3.56 1.53 19.09
N MET A 101 -4.28 2.40 19.77
CA MET A 101 -4.77 2.21 21.14
C MET A 101 -6.28 2.01 21.16
N HIS A 102 -6.75 1.22 22.12
CA HIS A 102 -8.14 1.07 22.54
C HIS A 102 -8.39 1.90 23.79
N ASP A 103 -9.49 2.63 23.82
CA ASP A 103 -9.85 3.54 24.91
C ASP A 103 -11.07 3.05 25.69
N ALA A 104 -10.99 3.19 27.02
CA ALA A 104 -12.07 2.85 27.95
C ALA A 104 -12.08 3.78 29.18
N ILE A 105 -13.14 3.68 29.99
CA ILE A 105 -13.32 4.45 31.21
C ILE A 105 -13.48 3.49 32.38
N GLY A 106 -12.66 3.68 33.42
CA GLY A 106 -12.76 2.95 34.68
C GLY A 106 -13.55 3.72 35.72
N PHE A 107 -14.30 3.02 36.57
CA PHE A 107 -15.00 3.57 37.72
C PHE A 107 -14.68 2.77 38.97
N SER A 108 -14.52 3.41 40.13
CA SER A 108 -14.38 2.73 41.42
C SER A 108 -15.17 3.43 42.50
N SER A 109 -16.08 2.69 43.14
CA SER A 109 -16.98 3.19 44.19
C SER A 109 -16.28 3.21 45.54
N GLY A 110 -16.33 4.35 46.23
CA GLY A 110 -15.78 4.52 47.57
C GLY A 110 -16.58 3.76 48.63
N GLU A 111 -17.91 3.63 48.46
CA GLU A 111 -18.75 2.88 49.39
C GLU A 111 -18.65 1.36 49.20
N THR A 112 -18.74 0.87 47.96
CA THR A 112 -18.79 -0.58 47.69
C THR A 112 -17.41 -1.21 47.49
N GLN A 113 -16.37 -0.40 47.29
CA GLN A 113 -15.01 -0.83 46.94
C GLN A 113 -14.93 -1.67 45.65
N ARG A 114 -16.01 -1.72 44.87
CA ARG A 114 -16.03 -2.37 43.55
C ARG A 114 -15.55 -1.39 42.49
N ASN A 115 -14.87 -1.92 41.49
CA ASN A 115 -14.48 -1.20 40.29
C ASN A 115 -15.14 -1.82 39.05
N TYR A 116 -15.21 -1.02 38.00
CA TYR A 116 -15.92 -1.32 36.77
C TYR A 116 -15.17 -0.73 35.60
N THR A 117 -15.25 -1.40 34.45
CA THR A 117 -14.75 -0.92 33.17
C THR A 117 -15.93 -0.69 32.24
N MET A 118 -15.91 0.44 31.55
CA MET A 118 -16.87 0.79 30.51
C MET A 118 -16.14 1.11 29.22
N GLU A 119 -16.51 0.40 28.16
CA GLU A 119 -15.90 0.52 26.84
C GLU A 119 -16.99 0.56 25.76
N TRP A 120 -16.65 0.96 24.54
CA TRP A 120 -17.57 0.93 23.41
C TRP A 120 -16.81 0.45 22.18
N TYR A 121 -17.23 -0.69 21.61
CA TYR A 121 -16.49 -1.34 20.54
C TYR A 121 -17.40 -2.22 19.68
N GLU A 122 -16.81 -2.87 18.68
CA GLU A 122 -17.49 -3.59 17.63
C GLU A 122 -18.07 -4.93 18.12
N PHE A 123 -19.30 -5.24 17.70
CA PHE A 123 -19.86 -6.58 17.90
C PHE A 123 -19.05 -7.67 17.19
N PHE A 124 -18.53 -7.34 16.00
CA PHE A 124 -17.93 -8.31 15.08
C PHE A 124 -16.49 -7.96 14.71
N GLN A 125 -15.77 -7.24 15.58
CA GLN A 125 -14.40 -6.77 15.34
C GLN A 125 -14.26 -5.69 14.23
N LEU A 126 -13.16 -4.93 14.31
CA LEU A 126 -12.88 -3.74 13.47
C LEU A 126 -13.00 -3.98 11.96
N GLY A 127 -12.50 -5.11 11.46
CA GLY A 127 -12.51 -5.42 10.02
C GLY A 127 -13.92 -5.43 9.43
N ASN A 128 -14.90 -5.99 10.16
CA ASN A 128 -16.29 -6.06 9.73
C ASN A 128 -17.02 -4.71 9.83
N CYS A 129 -16.48 -3.77 10.61
CA CYS A 129 -16.99 -2.41 10.69
C CYS A 129 -16.38 -1.50 9.62
N THR A 130 -15.17 -1.82 9.15
CA THR A 130 -14.42 -0.98 8.20
C THR A 130 -14.72 -1.34 6.75
N PHE A 131 -14.94 -2.64 6.45
CA PHE A 131 -15.21 -3.11 5.10
C PHE A 131 -16.39 -4.10 5.05
N PRO A 132 -17.21 -4.07 3.99
CA PRO A 132 -18.38 -4.93 3.87
C PRO A 132 -18.04 -6.34 3.39
N HIS A 133 -19.00 -7.24 3.55
CA HIS A 133 -19.03 -8.55 2.94
C HIS A 133 -19.71 -8.51 1.57
N LEU A 134 -19.09 -9.13 0.58
CA LEU A 134 -19.68 -9.28 -0.75
C LEU A 134 -20.35 -10.64 -0.88
N ARG A 135 -21.68 -10.63 -0.78
CA ARG A 135 -22.53 -11.80 -0.94
C ARG A 135 -22.92 -11.98 -2.41
N ALA A 136 -23.03 -13.22 -2.87
CA ALA A 136 -23.37 -13.52 -4.26
C ALA A 136 -24.87 -13.27 -4.52
N GLU A 137 -25.69 -13.51 -3.51
CA GLU A 137 -27.14 -13.42 -3.52
C GLU A 137 -27.70 -12.00 -3.26
N VAL A 138 -26.84 -11.04 -2.90
CA VAL A 138 -27.22 -9.65 -2.63
C VAL A 138 -26.41 -8.71 -3.52
N SER A 139 -27.10 -7.79 -4.20
CA SER A 139 -26.49 -6.81 -5.10
C SER A 139 -25.68 -5.74 -4.36
N ALA A 140 -26.15 -5.28 -3.20
CA ALA A 140 -25.44 -4.34 -2.35
C ALA A 140 -24.40 -5.06 -1.46
N PRO A 141 -23.23 -4.43 -1.18
CA PRO A 141 -22.33 -4.86 -0.11
C PRO A 141 -23.04 -4.92 1.25
N PHE A 142 -22.77 -5.98 2.03
CA PHE A 142 -23.46 -6.23 3.29
C PHE A 142 -22.56 -5.91 4.49
N TRP A 143 -23.04 -5.08 5.41
CA TRP A 143 -22.25 -4.57 6.53
C TRP A 143 -22.60 -5.25 7.85
N CYS A 144 -21.57 -5.71 8.58
CA CYS A 144 -21.67 -6.18 9.96
C CYS A 144 -20.97 -5.18 10.89
N ASN A 145 -21.42 -3.92 10.83
CA ASN A 145 -20.72 -2.78 11.43
C ASN A 145 -21.35 -2.26 12.72
N GLN A 146 -22.13 -3.09 13.44
CA GLN A 146 -22.71 -2.65 14.71
C GLN A 146 -21.64 -2.51 15.81
N GLY A 147 -21.69 -1.41 16.55
CA GLY A 147 -20.90 -1.17 17.77
C GLY A 147 -21.79 -0.80 18.95
N ALA A 148 -21.35 -1.06 20.18
CA ALA A 148 -22.14 -0.84 21.38
C ALA A 148 -21.28 -0.64 22.63
N ALA A 149 -21.90 -0.07 23.68
CA ALA A 149 -21.30 0.03 24.99
C ALA A 149 -21.29 -1.34 25.69
N CYS A 150 -20.18 -1.65 26.34
CA CYS A 150 -20.00 -2.79 27.24
C CYS A 150 -19.62 -2.27 28.63
N PHE A 151 -20.26 -2.81 29.67
CA PHE A 151 -20.01 -2.45 31.06
C PHE A 151 -19.86 -3.73 31.88
N PHE A 152 -18.75 -3.87 32.60
CA PHE A 152 -18.46 -5.05 33.41
C PHE A 152 -17.71 -4.69 34.70
N GLN A 153 -17.78 -5.58 35.68
CA GLN A 153 -17.08 -5.44 36.94
C GLN A 153 -15.60 -5.84 36.78
N GLY A 154 -14.70 -5.05 37.38
CA GLY A 154 -13.27 -5.25 37.30
C GLY A 154 -12.58 -4.16 36.48
N ILE A 155 -11.44 -3.67 36.97
CA ILE A 155 -10.40 -3.01 36.16
C ILE A 155 -9.21 -3.96 36.18
N ASP A 156 -8.75 -4.38 35.00
CA ASP A 156 -7.59 -5.24 34.84
C ASP A 156 -6.32 -4.39 34.82
N ASP A 157 -5.73 -4.17 36.00
CA ASP A 157 -4.58 -3.29 36.17
C ASP A 157 -3.40 -3.70 35.27
N GLU A 158 -3.17 -5.00 35.06
CA GLU A 158 -2.06 -5.50 34.23
C GLU A 158 -2.28 -5.09 32.77
N HIS A 159 -3.47 -5.35 32.22
CA HIS A 159 -3.82 -5.01 30.84
C HIS A 159 -3.65 -3.51 30.54
N TRP A 160 -4.10 -2.63 31.45
CA TRP A 160 -4.10 -1.19 31.20
C TRP A 160 -2.78 -0.50 31.56
N SER A 161 -1.98 -1.05 32.47
CA SER A 161 -0.76 -0.39 32.95
C SER A 161 0.54 -0.88 32.31
N GLN A 162 0.56 -2.11 31.77
CA GLN A 162 1.80 -2.70 31.24
C GLN A 162 2.32 -1.97 29.99
N ASN A 163 1.45 -1.76 29.01
CA ASN A 163 1.79 -1.16 27.71
C ASN A 163 0.85 0.02 27.35
N GLY A 164 0.16 0.56 28.35
CA GLY A 164 -0.96 1.48 28.18
C GLY A 164 -0.97 2.63 29.19
N THR A 165 -2.17 3.14 29.49
CA THR A 165 -2.39 4.11 30.55
C THR A 165 -3.54 3.67 31.45
N LEU A 166 -3.27 3.61 32.76
CA LEU A 166 -4.27 3.57 33.82
C LEU A 166 -4.06 4.79 34.71
N GLU A 167 -4.96 5.76 34.62
CA GLU A 167 -4.83 7.01 35.36
C GLU A 167 -6.14 7.45 35.99
N LYS A 168 -6.13 7.80 37.28
CA LYS A 168 -7.27 8.45 37.92
C LYS A 168 -7.38 9.91 37.46
N VAL A 169 -8.44 10.22 36.73
CA VAL A 169 -8.67 11.56 36.16
C VAL A 169 -9.66 12.41 36.97
N GLY A 170 -10.39 11.83 37.92
CA GLY A 170 -11.30 12.61 38.75
C GLY A 170 -12.11 11.81 39.75
N VAL A 171 -13.05 12.49 40.39
CA VAL A 171 -14.04 11.92 41.29
C VAL A 171 -15.39 12.56 41.01
N ILE A 172 -16.44 11.75 40.89
CA ILE A 172 -17.83 12.18 40.70
C ILE A 172 -18.72 11.64 41.82
N THR A 173 -19.92 12.20 41.97
CA THR A 173 -20.91 11.65 42.90
C THR A 173 -21.64 10.45 42.29
N GLY A 174 -22.25 9.61 43.12
CA GLY A 174 -23.11 8.53 42.63
C GLY A 174 -24.29 9.04 41.80
N ASP A 175 -24.84 10.21 42.13
CA ASP A 175 -25.91 10.85 41.36
C ASP A 175 -25.46 11.19 39.92
N MET A 176 -24.28 11.81 39.77
CA MET A 176 -23.67 12.06 38.46
C MET A 176 -23.42 10.77 37.68
N PHE A 177 -22.97 9.71 38.36
CA PHE A 177 -22.77 8.39 37.74
C PHE A 177 -24.09 7.82 37.22
N ASN A 178 -25.17 7.90 38.01
CA ASN A 178 -26.48 7.39 37.61
C ASN A 178 -27.08 8.16 36.42
N ASP A 179 -26.89 9.49 36.37
CA ASP A 179 -27.28 10.31 35.23
C ASP A 179 -26.50 9.97 33.97
N MET A 180 -25.18 9.80 34.10
CA MET A 180 -24.32 9.34 33.01
C MET A 180 -24.75 7.95 32.53
N ALA A 181 -25.05 7.01 33.45
CA ALA A 181 -25.50 5.66 33.11
C ALA A 181 -26.81 5.66 32.31
N ARG A 182 -27.78 6.51 32.68
CA ARG A 182 -29.02 6.70 31.90
C ARG A 182 -28.73 7.23 30.50
N TRP A 183 -27.83 8.19 30.39
CA TRP A 183 -27.40 8.71 29.09
C TRP A 183 -26.70 7.64 28.24
N VAL A 184 -25.79 6.84 28.81
CA VAL A 184 -25.10 5.74 28.10
C VAL A 184 -26.13 4.73 27.56
N GLN A 185 -27.16 4.39 28.34
CA GLN A 185 -28.22 3.50 27.86
C GLN A 185 -28.98 4.07 26.66
N GLN A 186 -29.22 5.39 26.63
CA GLN A 186 -29.84 6.06 25.49
C GLN A 186 -28.88 6.16 24.28
N ASP A 187 -27.60 6.48 24.52
CA ASP A 187 -26.55 6.52 23.49
C ASP A 187 -26.43 5.15 22.82
N ASN A 188 -26.43 4.07 23.61
CA ASN A 188 -26.29 2.69 23.15
C ASN A 188 -27.50 2.18 22.33
N GLN A 189 -28.67 2.82 22.45
CA GLN A 189 -29.86 2.48 21.64
C GLN A 189 -29.94 3.27 20.34
N THR A 190 -29.24 4.40 20.24
CA THR A 190 -29.39 5.36 19.14
C THR A 190 -28.13 5.48 18.27
N GLY A 191 -26.94 5.33 18.85
CA GLY A 191 -25.65 5.23 18.16
C GLY A 191 -25.27 3.77 17.94
N VAL A 192 -25.63 3.23 16.79
CA VAL A 192 -25.67 1.77 16.59
C VAL A 192 -24.59 1.19 15.69
N TYR A 193 -23.92 2.02 14.88
CA TYR A 193 -22.87 1.56 13.97
C TYR A 193 -21.52 2.18 14.34
N TYR A 194 -20.46 1.40 14.12
CA TYR A 194 -19.07 1.80 14.31
C TYR A 194 -18.54 2.37 13.00
N GLU A 195 -17.85 3.52 13.08
CA GLU A 195 -17.14 4.12 11.95
C GLU A 195 -15.67 4.31 12.32
N THR A 196 -14.78 3.81 11.46
CA THR A 196 -13.32 3.83 11.67
C THR A 196 -12.70 5.12 11.17
N TRP A 197 -13.19 5.66 10.05
CA TRP A 197 -12.49 6.71 9.32
C TRP A 197 -12.88 8.11 9.80
N THR A 198 -11.90 8.92 10.19
CA THR A 198 -12.05 10.38 10.19
C THR A 198 -11.54 10.92 8.86
N VAL A 199 -12.36 11.66 8.13
CA VAL A 199 -12.00 12.17 6.80
C VAL A 199 -11.82 13.68 6.83
N ARG A 200 -10.66 14.17 6.39
CA ARG A 200 -10.29 15.59 6.40
C ARG A 200 -9.83 16.07 5.04
N SER A 201 -9.82 17.39 4.86
CA SER A 201 -9.32 18.03 3.64
C SER A 201 -7.79 17.95 3.48
N ASP A 202 -7.06 18.06 4.59
CA ASP A 202 -5.59 18.07 4.66
C ASP A 202 -5.12 17.76 6.12
N PRO A 203 -3.83 17.49 6.37
CA PRO A 203 -3.32 17.13 7.70
C PRO A 203 -3.14 18.31 8.66
N GLY A 204 -3.40 19.55 8.20
CA GLY A 204 -3.21 20.76 8.98
C GLY A 204 -4.25 20.98 10.08
N PRO A 205 -3.95 21.83 11.08
CA PRO A 205 -4.88 22.12 12.18
C PRO A 205 -6.17 22.77 11.69
N ASN A 206 -6.13 23.55 10.62
CA ASN A 206 -7.27 24.27 10.05
C ASN A 206 -8.03 23.48 8.97
N ALA A 207 -7.72 22.20 8.79
CA ALA A 207 -8.36 21.40 7.75
C ALA A 207 -9.84 21.18 8.07
N THR A 208 -10.71 21.41 7.07
CA THR A 208 -12.12 21.02 7.11
C THR A 208 -12.23 19.53 7.35
N VAL A 209 -13.04 19.15 8.35
CA VAL A 209 -13.44 17.76 8.59
C VAL A 209 -14.68 17.48 7.78
N TRP A 210 -14.63 16.44 6.96
CA TRP A 210 -15.76 15.98 6.16
C TRP A 210 -16.63 15.00 6.94
N PHE A 211 -15.99 14.03 7.59
CA PHE A 211 -16.63 12.98 8.39
C PHE A 211 -15.83 12.73 9.66
N GLU A 212 -16.50 12.60 10.79
CA GLU A 212 -15.91 12.15 12.05
C GLU A 212 -16.12 10.64 12.20
N SER A 213 -15.12 9.97 12.78
CA SER A 213 -15.23 8.58 13.20
C SER A 213 -16.28 8.42 14.31
N PHE A 214 -16.70 7.19 14.56
CA PHE A 214 -17.60 6.85 15.66
C PHE A 214 -17.11 5.55 16.30
N ASP A 215 -16.10 5.69 17.14
CA ASP A 215 -15.28 4.61 17.72
C ASP A 215 -15.19 4.70 19.26
N CYS A 216 -14.34 3.86 19.86
CA CYS A 216 -14.10 3.80 21.31
C CYS A 216 -13.56 5.12 21.89
N SER A 217 -12.67 5.80 21.16
CA SER A 217 -12.11 7.08 21.58
C SER A 217 -13.20 8.16 21.61
N GLN A 218 -14.05 8.20 20.57
CA GLN A 218 -15.17 9.13 20.48
C GLN A 218 -16.21 8.88 21.57
N PHE A 219 -16.49 7.63 21.91
CA PHE A 219 -17.37 7.30 23.04
C PHE A 219 -16.81 7.80 24.38
N THR A 220 -15.50 7.65 24.58
CA THR A 220 -14.80 8.15 25.78
C THR A 220 -14.93 9.67 25.87
N HIS A 221 -14.70 10.39 24.77
CA HIS A 221 -14.90 11.85 24.69
C HIS A 221 -16.35 12.27 24.97
N ARG A 222 -17.34 11.58 24.38
CA ARG A 222 -18.76 11.87 24.64
C ARG A 222 -19.12 11.66 26.11
N THR A 223 -18.60 10.62 26.74
CA THR A 223 -18.85 10.34 28.16
C THR A 223 -18.21 11.40 29.07
N TYR A 224 -16.96 11.79 28.81
CA TYR A 224 -16.31 12.87 29.56
C TYR A 224 -17.00 14.21 29.35
N GLY A 225 -17.43 14.52 28.13
CA GLY A 225 -18.27 15.69 27.84
C GLY A 225 -19.56 15.66 28.65
N LYS A 226 -20.23 14.51 28.72
CA LYS A 226 -21.45 14.37 29.52
C LYS A 226 -21.22 14.57 31.01
N LEU A 227 -20.13 14.01 31.56
CA LEU A 227 -19.76 14.23 32.96
C LEU A 227 -19.43 15.70 33.23
N ALA A 228 -18.76 16.38 32.30
CA ALA A 228 -18.46 17.80 32.42
C ALA A 228 -19.75 18.67 32.40
N GLU A 229 -20.72 18.35 31.54
CA GLU A 229 -22.06 18.99 31.56
C GLU A 229 -22.77 18.84 32.91
N LEU A 230 -22.60 17.69 33.56
CA LEU A 230 -23.13 17.41 34.90
C LEU A 230 -22.34 18.12 36.01
N GLY A 231 -21.21 18.75 35.69
CA GLY A 231 -20.37 19.52 36.61
C GLY A 231 -19.14 18.78 37.15
N ALA A 232 -18.78 17.64 36.57
CA ALA A 232 -17.58 16.90 36.97
C ALA A 232 -16.31 17.68 36.63
N LYS A 233 -15.32 17.64 37.53
CA LYS A 233 -13.98 18.19 37.31
C LYS A 233 -13.02 17.06 37.05
N LEU A 234 -12.72 16.83 35.77
CA LEU A 234 -11.77 15.82 35.32
C LEU A 234 -10.47 16.51 34.90
N SER A 235 -9.33 15.95 35.31
CA SER A 235 -7.99 16.43 34.99
C SER A 235 -7.03 15.26 34.87
N SER A 236 -6.26 15.21 33.79
CA SER A 236 -5.14 14.28 33.64
C SER A 236 -3.83 15.00 33.99
N ARG A 237 -2.88 14.26 34.57
CA ARG A 237 -1.49 14.68 34.82
C ARG A 237 -0.59 14.41 33.62
N SER A 238 -1.06 13.61 32.67
CA SER A 238 -0.38 13.26 31.43
C SER A 238 -1.10 13.86 30.22
N GLN A 239 -0.42 13.93 29.07
CA GLN A 239 -1.05 14.33 27.82
C GLN A 239 -2.11 13.28 27.41
N THR A 240 -3.32 13.72 27.07
CA THR A 240 -4.43 12.82 26.71
C THR A 240 -4.46 12.61 25.20
N ASN A 241 -3.61 11.73 24.71
CA ASN A 241 -3.54 11.38 23.30
C ASN A 241 -4.47 10.21 22.95
N TYR A 242 -5.01 10.25 21.74
CA TYR A 242 -5.94 9.27 21.19
C TYR A 242 -5.52 8.88 19.78
N THR A 243 -5.75 7.62 19.43
CA THR A 243 -5.51 7.11 18.08
C THR A 243 -6.61 7.60 17.16
N LYS A 244 -6.23 8.20 16.03
CA LYS A 244 -7.15 8.54 14.95
C LYS A 244 -6.63 8.02 13.62
N VAL A 245 -7.54 7.41 12.85
CA VAL A 245 -7.25 6.90 11.51
C VAL A 245 -7.83 7.87 10.49
N TYR A 246 -6.95 8.65 9.88
CA TYR A 246 -7.32 9.70 8.94
C TYR A 246 -7.31 9.21 7.50
N LEU A 247 -8.34 9.61 6.76
CA LEU A 247 -8.32 9.71 5.30
C LEU A 247 -8.26 11.17 4.90
N TYR A 248 -7.47 11.50 3.88
CA TYR A 248 -7.39 12.85 3.34
C TYR A 248 -7.96 12.90 1.93
N SER A 249 -8.91 13.81 1.69
CA SER A 249 -9.59 13.94 0.42
C SER A 249 -9.95 15.38 0.09
N GLY A 250 -10.22 15.66 -1.19
CA GLY A 250 -11.05 16.80 -1.57
C GLY A 250 -12.48 16.67 -1.04
N GLU A 251 -13.32 17.63 -1.40
CA GLU A 251 -14.73 17.64 -1.00
C GLU A 251 -15.44 16.35 -1.46
N PRO A 252 -16.05 15.58 -0.54
CA PRO A 252 -16.74 14.34 -0.88
C PRO A 252 -17.95 14.55 -1.77
N THR A 253 -18.21 13.59 -2.66
CA THR A 253 -19.42 13.59 -3.50
C THR A 253 -20.39 12.52 -3.01
N TYR A 254 -21.63 12.92 -2.71
CA TYR A 254 -22.71 11.99 -2.36
C TYR A 254 -23.11 11.14 -3.57
N LEU A 255 -23.13 9.82 -3.42
CA LEU A 255 -23.48 8.90 -4.50
C LEU A 255 -24.88 8.31 -4.38
N GLY A 256 -25.37 8.12 -3.15
CA GLY A 256 -26.65 7.47 -2.87
C GLY A 256 -26.58 6.42 -1.76
N ASN A 257 -27.69 5.74 -1.50
CA ASN A 257 -27.79 4.58 -0.61
C ASN A 257 -27.96 3.27 -1.38
N ASP A 258 -28.08 2.15 -0.65
CA ASP A 258 -28.21 0.82 -1.22
C ASP A 258 -29.32 0.73 -2.30
N SER A 259 -30.51 1.24 -2.00
CA SER A 259 -31.67 1.18 -2.91
C SER A 259 -31.53 2.04 -4.16
N THR A 260 -30.73 3.12 -4.08
CA THR A 260 -30.56 4.06 -5.20
C THR A 260 -29.43 3.66 -6.15
N ILE A 261 -28.45 2.89 -5.67
CA ILE A 261 -27.27 2.47 -6.45
C ILE A 261 -27.46 1.04 -6.95
N PHE A 262 -27.80 0.09 -6.07
CA PHE A 262 -27.79 -1.33 -6.39
C PHE A 262 -29.19 -1.78 -6.85
N GLY A 263 -29.25 -2.40 -8.04
CA GLY A 263 -30.51 -2.89 -8.64
C GLY A 263 -31.14 -1.94 -9.67
N ARG A 264 -30.57 -0.75 -9.86
CA ARG A 264 -30.95 0.20 -10.92
C ARG A 264 -30.12 0.00 -12.19
N PRO A 265 -30.73 -0.25 -13.36
CA PRO A 265 -29.98 -0.48 -14.61
C PRO A 265 -29.07 0.68 -15.01
N ASP A 266 -29.48 1.91 -14.72
CA ASP A 266 -28.73 3.14 -15.02
C ASP A 266 -27.53 3.37 -14.11
N MET A 267 -27.49 2.72 -12.93
CA MET A 267 -26.39 2.82 -11.96
C MET A 267 -25.48 1.57 -11.96
N LYS A 268 -25.66 0.67 -12.92
CA LYS A 268 -24.97 -0.62 -12.97
C LYS A 268 -23.44 -0.50 -12.93
N ASN A 269 -22.87 0.48 -13.62
CA ASN A 269 -21.42 0.67 -13.67
C ASN A 269 -20.90 1.12 -12.30
N LEU A 270 -21.50 2.15 -11.68
CA LEU A 270 -21.12 2.59 -10.34
C LEU A 270 -21.27 1.48 -9.30
N ALA A 271 -22.34 0.69 -9.37
CA ALA A 271 -22.55 -0.45 -8.49
C ALA A 271 -21.46 -1.53 -8.66
N ALA A 272 -21.01 -1.78 -9.90
CA ALA A 272 -19.90 -2.69 -10.16
C ALA A 272 -18.58 -2.13 -9.61
N ASP A 273 -18.29 -0.84 -9.84
CA ASP A 273 -17.08 -0.17 -9.40
C ASP A 273 -16.95 -0.20 -7.86
N ILE A 274 -18.04 0.10 -7.13
CA ILE A 274 -18.05 0.04 -5.66
C ILE A 274 -17.81 -1.40 -5.16
N ARG A 275 -18.44 -2.40 -5.78
CA ARG A 275 -18.23 -3.81 -5.40
C ARG A 275 -16.81 -4.25 -5.66
N GLU A 276 -16.24 -3.87 -6.80
CA GLU A 276 -14.87 -4.21 -7.17
C GLU A 276 -13.85 -3.52 -6.24
N PHE A 277 -14.11 -2.28 -5.84
CA PHE A 277 -13.31 -1.60 -4.82
C PHE A 277 -13.29 -2.40 -3.51
N TYR A 278 -14.46 -2.73 -2.95
CA TYR A 278 -14.52 -3.46 -1.67
C TYR A 278 -14.03 -4.91 -1.76
N TYR A 279 -14.04 -5.54 -2.94
CA TYR A 279 -13.54 -6.91 -3.12
C TYR A 279 -12.06 -7.04 -2.76
N THR A 280 -11.28 -5.97 -2.91
CA THR A 280 -9.85 -5.93 -2.56
C THR A 280 -9.62 -6.04 -1.05
N PHE A 281 -10.59 -5.62 -0.23
CA PHE A 281 -10.49 -5.62 1.24
C PHE A 281 -11.13 -6.83 1.92
N ARG A 282 -11.51 -7.87 1.15
CA ARG A 282 -12.24 -9.03 1.68
C ARG A 282 -11.40 -9.82 2.72
N PRO A 283 -12.03 -10.33 3.79
CA PRO A 283 -11.33 -11.19 4.76
C PRO A 283 -10.94 -12.54 4.14
N HIS A 284 -9.94 -13.21 4.73
CA HIS A 284 -9.50 -14.58 4.39
C HIS A 284 -8.86 -14.77 3.00
N GLN A 285 -7.93 -13.89 2.63
CA GLN A 285 -7.12 -14.03 1.42
C GLN A 285 -5.95 -15.00 1.63
N SER A 286 -5.59 -15.76 0.59
CA SER A 286 -4.28 -16.40 0.50
C SER A 286 -3.15 -15.35 0.41
N TYR A 287 -1.90 -15.74 0.65
CA TYR A 287 -0.78 -14.78 0.60
C TYR A 287 -0.63 -14.08 -0.75
N VAL A 288 -0.89 -14.79 -1.85
CA VAL A 288 -0.83 -14.23 -3.20
C VAL A 288 -1.97 -13.25 -3.42
N GLU A 289 -3.19 -13.60 -3.00
CA GLU A 289 -4.33 -12.69 -3.10
C GLU A 289 -4.15 -11.44 -2.25
N LEU A 290 -3.56 -11.55 -1.06
CA LEU A 290 -3.27 -10.40 -0.22
C LEU A 290 -2.27 -9.46 -0.91
N ALA A 291 -1.20 -9.99 -1.50
CA ALA A 291 -0.23 -9.18 -2.23
C ALA A 291 -0.88 -8.48 -3.44
N ILE A 292 -1.70 -9.19 -4.22
CA ILE A 292 -2.45 -8.60 -5.35
C ILE A 292 -3.38 -7.50 -4.84
N SER A 293 -4.17 -7.78 -3.81
CA SER A 293 -5.11 -6.81 -3.26
C SER A 293 -4.41 -5.59 -2.67
N LEU A 294 -3.21 -5.72 -2.07
CA LEU A 294 -2.43 -4.56 -1.64
C LEU A 294 -1.99 -3.68 -2.81
N VAL A 295 -1.57 -4.27 -3.93
CA VAL A 295 -1.25 -3.54 -5.16
C VAL A 295 -2.48 -2.84 -5.73
N GLU A 296 -3.62 -3.54 -5.80
CA GLU A 296 -4.90 -2.97 -6.27
C GLU A 296 -5.39 -1.83 -5.36
N VAL A 297 -5.22 -1.95 -4.04
CA VAL A 297 -5.55 -0.90 -3.09
C VAL A 297 -4.64 0.32 -3.30
N PHE A 298 -3.33 0.12 -3.46
CA PHE A 298 -2.41 1.20 -3.75
C PHE A 298 -2.76 1.90 -5.08
N GLU A 299 -3.05 1.13 -6.12
CA GLU A 299 -3.47 1.66 -7.41
C GLU A 299 -4.76 2.49 -7.28
N LYS A 300 -5.81 1.94 -6.65
CA LYS A 300 -7.11 2.62 -6.52
C LYS A 300 -7.04 3.86 -5.63
N VAL A 301 -6.40 3.77 -4.46
CA VAL A 301 -6.40 4.83 -3.44
C VAL A 301 -5.34 5.89 -3.70
N VAL A 302 -4.12 5.50 -4.12
CA VAL A 302 -2.97 6.41 -4.25
C VAL A 302 -2.81 6.92 -5.67
N LEU A 303 -2.84 6.01 -6.67
CA LEU A 303 -2.62 6.38 -8.08
C LEU A 303 -3.89 6.99 -8.70
N HIS A 304 -5.02 6.31 -8.57
CA HIS A 304 -6.31 6.78 -9.09
C HIS A 304 -7.02 7.77 -8.16
N LYS A 305 -6.52 7.95 -6.94
CA LYS A 305 -7.05 8.90 -5.95
C LYS A 305 -8.54 8.68 -5.64
N ASN A 306 -8.95 7.42 -5.59
CA ASN A 306 -10.35 7.02 -5.42
C ASN A 306 -10.53 6.21 -4.15
N PHE A 307 -11.51 6.60 -3.34
CA PHE A 307 -11.97 5.82 -2.20
C PHE A 307 -13.49 5.93 -2.09
N TYR A 308 -14.16 4.83 -1.77
CA TYR A 308 -15.59 4.81 -1.47
C TYR A 308 -15.79 4.68 0.03
N LEU A 309 -16.46 5.65 0.64
CA LEU A 309 -16.80 5.65 2.06
C LEU A 309 -18.28 5.29 2.22
N TYR A 310 -18.58 4.41 3.19
CA TYR A 310 -19.95 4.12 3.60
C TYR A 310 -20.24 4.77 4.95
N TYR A 311 -21.06 5.81 4.96
CA TYR A 311 -21.37 6.61 6.14
C TYR A 311 -22.87 6.90 6.20
N ASN A 312 -23.51 6.81 7.36
CA ASN A 312 -24.97 6.99 7.52
C ASN A 312 -25.83 6.07 6.63
N SER A 313 -25.34 4.87 6.32
CA SER A 313 -25.94 3.93 5.37
C SER A 313 -26.01 4.45 3.92
N GLU A 314 -25.08 5.34 3.57
CA GLU A 314 -24.96 6.00 2.28
C GLU A 314 -23.52 5.88 1.77
N TYR A 315 -23.33 5.91 0.45
CA TYR A 315 -22.03 5.85 -0.22
C TYR A 315 -21.61 7.24 -0.66
N TRP A 316 -20.33 7.52 -0.41
CA TRP A 316 -19.66 8.77 -0.78
C TRP A 316 -18.40 8.45 -1.56
N HIS A 317 -18.12 9.22 -2.59
CA HIS A 317 -16.84 9.20 -3.28
C HIS A 317 -15.91 10.22 -2.64
N LEU A 318 -14.72 9.76 -2.25
CA LEU A 318 -13.65 10.60 -1.72
C LEU A 318 -12.57 10.77 -2.80
N PRO A 319 -12.38 12.00 -3.33
CA PRO A 319 -11.26 12.29 -4.22
C PRO A 319 -9.98 12.43 -3.39
N MET A 320 -9.23 11.34 -3.23
CA MET A 320 -8.14 11.24 -2.27
C MET A 320 -7.00 12.23 -2.54
N LYS A 321 -6.41 12.74 -1.47
CA LYS A 321 -5.27 13.67 -1.48
C LYS A 321 -4.16 13.13 -0.59
N SER A 322 -2.91 13.37 -0.95
CA SER A 322 -1.76 13.09 -0.08
C SER A 322 -1.94 13.77 1.29
N PRO A 323 -1.63 13.10 2.41
CA PRO A 323 -0.92 11.81 2.54
C PRO A 323 -1.81 10.56 2.39
N TYR A 324 -3.04 10.70 1.88
CA TYR A 324 -4.02 9.64 1.59
C TYR A 324 -4.60 9.02 2.86
N MET A 325 -3.77 8.31 3.61
CA MET A 325 -4.13 7.70 4.89
C MET A 325 -3.03 7.98 5.90
N GLN A 326 -3.40 8.33 7.13
CA GLN A 326 -2.43 8.50 8.21
C GLN A 326 -3.04 8.05 9.53
N ILE A 327 -2.27 7.30 10.32
CA ILE A 327 -2.61 7.00 11.70
C ILE A 327 -1.87 8.01 12.56
N LYS A 328 -2.58 8.76 13.39
CA LYS A 328 -1.99 9.70 14.34
C LYS A 328 -2.36 9.32 15.77
N TYR A 329 -1.43 9.58 16.68
CA TYR A 329 -1.67 9.56 18.11
C TYR A 329 -1.54 11.00 18.60
N GLU A 330 -2.67 11.69 18.68
CA GLU A 330 -2.72 13.14 18.89
C GLU A 330 -3.58 13.51 20.10
N GLU A 331 -3.30 14.68 20.68
CA GLU A 331 -3.98 15.16 21.87
C GLU A 331 -5.47 15.45 21.59
N GLY A 332 -6.34 14.81 22.34
CA GLY A 332 -7.77 15.12 22.38
C GLY A 332 -8.06 15.98 23.60
N SER A 333 -8.45 17.23 23.43
CA SER A 333 -8.79 18.10 24.57
C SER A 333 -10.06 17.60 25.27
N PRO A 334 -10.08 17.43 26.60
CA PRO A 334 -11.32 17.40 27.37
C PRO A 334 -11.86 18.84 27.45
N GLY A 335 -12.56 19.26 26.40
CA GLY A 335 -13.40 20.47 26.33
C GLY A 335 -12.87 21.74 27.01
N VAL A 336 -11.84 22.39 26.45
CA VAL A 336 -11.57 23.85 26.54
C VAL A 336 -10.75 24.24 25.29
N GLY A 337 -11.10 25.35 24.62
CA GLY A 337 -10.54 25.76 23.32
C GLY A 337 -9.06 26.21 23.33
N PRO A 338 -8.43 26.34 22.14
CA PRO A 338 -7.00 26.59 22.01
C PRO A 338 -6.61 28.08 22.04
N VAL A 339 -5.38 28.34 22.48
CA VAL A 339 -4.63 29.59 22.29
C VAL A 339 -3.33 29.23 21.55
N ASP A 340 -3.02 29.98 20.51
CA ASP A 340 -1.90 29.87 19.58
C ASP A 340 -1.07 31.18 19.67
N PRO A 341 0.10 31.38 19.01
CA PRO A 341 1.27 30.51 18.74
C PRO A 341 2.59 31.19 19.20
N GLU A 342 3.76 30.54 19.03
CA GLU A 342 4.97 31.23 18.49
C GLU A 342 6.12 30.29 18.02
N ALA A 343 6.43 30.42 16.72
CA ALA A 343 7.72 30.49 16.01
C ALA A 343 8.91 29.49 16.21
N GLY A 344 9.19 28.74 15.11
CA GLY A 344 10.50 28.59 14.43
C GLY A 344 11.63 27.75 15.08
N PRO A 345 12.70 27.34 14.35
CA PRO A 345 13.16 27.86 13.06
C PRO A 345 13.46 26.81 11.95
N THR A 346 13.57 27.35 10.74
CA THR A 346 14.08 26.80 9.48
C THR A 346 15.58 26.51 9.52
N TRP A 347 16.02 25.41 8.91
CA TRP A 347 17.42 25.15 8.59
C TRP A 347 17.69 25.42 7.11
N ALA A 348 18.78 26.14 6.87
CA ALA A 348 19.27 26.59 5.58
C ALA A 348 19.93 25.44 4.79
N GLU A 349 19.74 25.48 3.47
CA GLU A 349 20.50 24.70 2.50
C GLU A 349 21.90 25.31 2.37
N GLU A 350 22.95 24.50 2.61
CA GLU A 350 24.30 24.79 2.14
C GLU A 350 24.53 23.99 0.85
N GLU A 351 24.68 24.70 -0.26
CA GLU A 351 25.23 24.18 -1.51
C GLU A 351 26.75 23.96 -1.32
N GLU A 352 27.21 22.73 -1.52
CA GLU A 352 28.63 22.44 -1.77
C GLU A 352 28.81 21.78 -3.15
N GLU A 353 29.79 22.29 -3.89
CA GLU A 353 30.11 22.03 -5.29
C GLU A 353 30.58 20.58 -5.56
N GLY A 354 30.19 19.98 -6.70
CA GLY A 354 30.60 18.61 -7.02
C GLY A 354 30.31 18.05 -8.43
N CYS A 355 30.69 18.79 -9.49
CA CYS A 355 30.92 18.36 -10.88
C CYS A 355 29.71 17.97 -11.77
N CYS A 356 29.71 18.50 -13.00
CA CYS A 356 28.76 18.18 -14.07
C CYS A 356 28.74 16.68 -14.37
N LYS A 357 27.69 15.98 -13.91
CA LYS A 357 27.41 14.60 -14.28
C LYS A 357 26.59 14.58 -15.56
N GLU A 358 27.06 13.86 -16.57
CA GLU A 358 26.27 13.55 -17.74
C GLU A 358 25.21 12.51 -17.33
N TRP A 359 23.93 12.81 -17.57
CA TRP A 359 22.81 11.91 -17.29
C TRP A 359 22.49 11.09 -18.55
N PRO A 360 22.18 9.78 -18.42
CA PRO A 360 22.15 8.97 -17.20
C PRO A 360 23.56 8.62 -16.68
N VAL A 361 23.67 8.30 -15.39
CA VAL A 361 24.92 7.75 -14.83
C VAL A 361 25.22 6.42 -15.50
N PRO A 362 26.38 6.26 -16.16
CA PRO A 362 26.69 5.03 -16.88
C PRO A 362 26.94 3.87 -15.92
N TYR A 363 26.49 2.68 -16.31
CA TYR A 363 26.80 1.43 -15.62
C TYR A 363 28.32 1.19 -15.62
N ARG A 364 28.91 1.01 -14.44
CA ARG A 364 30.34 0.76 -14.26
C ARG A 364 30.63 -0.72 -14.46
N ARG A 365 31.38 -1.02 -15.52
CA ARG A 365 31.96 -2.34 -15.76
C ARG A 365 33.24 -2.54 -14.96
N VAL A 366 33.54 -3.80 -14.66
CA VAL A 366 34.80 -4.23 -14.04
C VAL A 366 35.70 -4.91 -15.06
N ASP A 367 36.99 -5.05 -14.74
CA ASP A 367 37.95 -5.75 -15.60
C ASP A 367 37.71 -7.27 -15.61
N GLU A 368 37.32 -7.83 -14.47
CA GLU A 368 37.04 -9.25 -14.30
C GLU A 368 35.96 -9.47 -13.24
N ARG A 369 35.18 -10.55 -13.38
CA ARG A 369 34.13 -10.94 -12.44
C ARG A 369 34.76 -11.41 -11.12
N PRO A 370 34.40 -10.79 -9.98
CA PRO A 370 34.89 -11.24 -8.69
C PRO A 370 34.23 -12.57 -8.30
N ASP A 371 34.99 -13.39 -7.57
CA ASP A 371 34.48 -14.60 -6.93
C ASP A 371 33.28 -14.29 -6.03
N VAL A 372 32.36 -15.26 -5.95
CA VAL A 372 31.19 -15.18 -5.06
C VAL A 372 31.63 -15.34 -3.60
N ASP A 373 31.18 -14.42 -2.74
CA ASP A 373 31.37 -14.55 -1.30
C ASP A 373 30.58 -15.75 -0.75
N SER A 374 31.20 -16.53 0.14
CA SER A 374 30.60 -17.70 0.81
C SER A 374 29.28 -17.43 1.54
N TYR A 375 29.00 -16.18 1.90
CA TYR A 375 27.73 -15.74 2.48
C TYR A 375 26.59 -15.81 1.47
N CYS A 376 26.84 -15.51 0.20
CA CYS A 376 25.83 -15.51 -0.84
C CYS A 376 25.53 -16.95 -1.29
N GLN A 377 24.39 -17.47 -0.85
CA GLN A 377 23.95 -18.84 -1.17
C GLN A 377 22.57 -18.81 -1.81
N ALA A 378 22.49 -19.34 -3.03
CA ALA A 378 21.24 -19.41 -3.77
C ALA A 378 20.40 -20.58 -3.27
N ARG A 379 19.10 -20.35 -3.01
CA ARG A 379 18.17 -21.45 -2.70
C ARG A 379 17.93 -22.35 -3.90
N TYR A 380 17.87 -21.75 -5.08
CA TYR A 380 17.81 -22.43 -6.37
C TYR A 380 19.12 -22.15 -7.10
N PRO A 381 19.88 -23.19 -7.51
CA PRO A 381 21.16 -22.96 -8.16
C PRO A 381 21.00 -22.21 -9.48
N PHE A 382 21.88 -21.23 -9.70
CA PHE A 382 21.98 -20.52 -10.97
C PHE A 382 22.39 -21.46 -12.10
N CYS A 383 21.71 -21.35 -13.25
CA CYS A 383 22.07 -22.01 -14.51
C CYS A 383 22.30 -23.54 -14.42
N LEU A 384 21.37 -24.26 -13.78
CA LEU A 384 21.47 -25.71 -13.51
C LEU A 384 21.80 -26.58 -14.73
N THR A 385 21.20 -26.27 -15.88
CA THR A 385 21.33 -27.02 -17.14
C THR A 385 22.34 -26.41 -18.10
N GLY A 386 22.98 -25.30 -17.72
CA GLY A 386 24.04 -24.69 -18.51
C GLY A 386 25.34 -25.46 -18.43
N GLU A 387 26.20 -25.24 -19.42
CA GLU A 387 27.57 -25.76 -19.38
C GLU A 387 28.31 -25.11 -18.20
N ARG A 388 29.00 -25.94 -17.39
CA ARG A 388 29.61 -25.49 -16.11
C ARG A 388 30.69 -24.43 -16.27
N ASP A 389 31.27 -24.31 -17.46
CA ASP A 389 32.28 -23.31 -17.83
C ASP A 389 31.66 -22.11 -18.58
N GLY A 390 30.33 -22.03 -18.69
CA GLY A 390 29.63 -21.00 -19.46
C GLY A 390 29.92 -21.07 -20.96
N ARG A 391 30.35 -22.23 -21.46
CA ARG A 391 30.78 -22.38 -22.84
C ARG A 391 29.60 -22.36 -23.80
N ILE A 392 29.64 -21.40 -24.72
CA ILE A 392 28.75 -21.32 -25.87
C ILE A 392 29.38 -22.16 -27.00
N PRO A 393 28.61 -23.07 -27.65
CA PRO A 393 29.14 -23.92 -28.72
C PRO A 393 29.52 -23.09 -29.95
N TYR A 394 30.53 -23.55 -30.68
CA TYR A 394 30.90 -22.96 -31.97
C TYR A 394 29.95 -23.46 -33.07
N MET A 395 29.42 -22.52 -33.87
CA MET A 395 28.60 -22.82 -35.06
C MET A 395 29.46 -22.73 -36.31
N ARG A 396 29.19 -23.57 -37.31
CA ARG A 396 29.88 -23.43 -38.61
C ARG A 396 29.50 -22.11 -39.25
N ASP A 397 30.45 -21.37 -39.81
CA ASP A 397 30.24 -20.01 -40.34
C ASP A 397 29.06 -19.92 -41.35
N THR A 398 28.85 -20.99 -42.13
CA THR A 398 27.79 -21.10 -43.14
C THR A 398 26.44 -21.58 -42.61
N ASP A 399 26.34 -21.94 -41.33
CA ASP A 399 25.09 -22.40 -40.72
C ASP A 399 24.06 -21.25 -40.71
N SER A 400 22.79 -21.62 -40.77
CA SER A 400 21.65 -20.72 -40.68
C SER A 400 21.03 -20.87 -39.30
N ILE A 401 21.24 -19.89 -38.42
CA ILE A 401 20.73 -19.89 -37.05
C ILE A 401 19.45 -19.05 -36.97
N SER A 402 18.33 -19.70 -36.64
CA SER A 402 17.08 -18.99 -36.34
C SER A 402 17.17 -18.34 -34.95
N VAL A 403 16.80 -17.07 -34.84
CA VAL A 403 16.79 -16.31 -33.59
C VAL A 403 15.35 -16.14 -33.12
N TYR A 404 15.11 -16.38 -31.83
CA TYR A 404 13.79 -16.31 -31.20
C TYR A 404 13.79 -15.29 -30.06
N ARG A 405 12.69 -14.55 -29.94
CA ARG A 405 12.33 -13.78 -28.75
C ARG A 405 11.55 -14.71 -27.82
N LEU A 406 12.00 -14.78 -26.57
CA LEU A 406 11.41 -15.61 -25.53
C LEU A 406 11.02 -14.70 -24.36
N GLN A 407 9.76 -14.77 -23.94
CA GLN A 407 9.26 -14.09 -22.75
C GLN A 407 8.31 -14.97 -21.98
N ALA A 408 8.41 -14.99 -20.66
CA ALA A 408 7.48 -15.72 -19.78
C ALA A 408 7.30 -14.96 -18.46
N PRO A 409 6.17 -15.08 -17.75
CA PRO A 409 5.98 -14.42 -16.45
C PRO A 409 7.03 -14.86 -15.42
N VAL A 410 7.53 -13.93 -14.61
CA VAL A 410 8.51 -14.24 -13.55
C VAL A 410 7.86 -15.16 -12.50
N TRP A 411 8.64 -16.09 -11.95
CA TRP A 411 8.23 -16.99 -10.84
C TRP A 411 6.92 -17.77 -11.05
N GLU A 412 6.57 -18.11 -12.29
CA GLU A 412 5.41 -18.96 -12.60
C GLU A 412 5.41 -20.26 -11.76
N PHE A 413 6.58 -20.88 -11.58
CA PHE A 413 6.74 -22.09 -10.76
C PHE A 413 6.34 -21.92 -9.27
N LYS A 414 6.32 -20.69 -8.75
CA LYS A 414 6.05 -20.39 -7.35
C LYS A 414 4.68 -19.73 -7.14
N TYR A 415 4.23 -18.91 -8.08
CA TYR A 415 3.04 -18.08 -7.94
C TYR A 415 1.98 -18.32 -9.04
N GLY A 416 2.21 -19.27 -9.95
CA GLY A 416 1.33 -19.56 -11.08
C GLY A 416 1.14 -18.33 -11.98
N ASP A 417 -0.06 -18.19 -12.55
CA ASP A 417 -0.40 -17.12 -13.51
C ASP A 417 -0.58 -15.73 -12.86
N ALA A 418 -0.36 -15.57 -11.55
CA ALA A 418 -0.62 -14.32 -10.84
C ALA A 418 0.21 -13.14 -11.37
N LEU A 419 1.49 -13.37 -11.64
CA LEU A 419 2.40 -12.33 -12.13
C LEU A 419 2.26 -12.03 -13.62
N SER A 420 1.63 -12.96 -14.37
CA SER A 420 1.18 -12.71 -15.75
C SER A 420 0.18 -11.56 -15.81
N LYS A 421 -0.73 -11.47 -14.82
CA LYS A 421 -1.74 -10.40 -14.73
C LYS A 421 -1.14 -9.02 -14.44
N LEU A 422 0.07 -8.96 -13.88
CA LEU A 422 0.80 -7.72 -13.59
C LEU A 422 1.85 -7.41 -14.67
N HIS A 423 1.93 -8.23 -15.72
CA HIS A 423 2.91 -8.10 -16.81
C HIS A 423 4.36 -7.96 -16.33
N ILE A 424 4.74 -8.75 -15.32
CA ILE A 424 6.13 -8.87 -14.87
C ILE A 424 6.75 -10.08 -15.58
N MET A 425 7.49 -9.81 -16.66
CA MET A 425 8.01 -10.80 -17.58
C MET A 425 9.53 -10.99 -17.39
N HIS A 426 9.99 -12.23 -17.59
CA HIS A 426 11.38 -12.61 -17.77
C HIS A 426 11.68 -12.72 -19.25
N ASP A 427 12.86 -12.24 -19.66
CA ASP A 427 13.29 -12.11 -21.05
C ASP A 427 14.48 -13.02 -21.37
N ALA A 428 14.41 -13.69 -22.53
CA ALA A 428 15.47 -14.57 -23.02
C ALA A 428 15.56 -14.56 -24.56
N ILE A 429 16.63 -15.14 -25.09
CA ILE A 429 16.86 -15.29 -26.54
C ILE A 429 17.03 -16.78 -26.86
N GLY A 430 16.23 -17.26 -27.82
CA GLY A 430 16.35 -18.61 -28.35
C GLY A 430 17.17 -18.65 -29.63
N PHE A 431 17.93 -19.72 -29.82
CA PHE A 431 18.67 -20.00 -31.05
C PHE A 431 18.36 -21.40 -31.55
N SER A 432 18.21 -21.60 -32.87
CA SER A 432 18.06 -22.93 -33.46
C SER A 432 18.92 -23.06 -34.71
N SER A 433 19.82 -24.04 -34.70
CA SER A 433 20.77 -24.29 -35.79
C SER A 433 20.13 -25.13 -36.89
N GLY A 434 20.21 -24.65 -38.14
CA GLY A 434 19.72 -25.36 -39.30
C GLY A 434 20.53 -26.62 -39.63
N GLU A 435 21.85 -26.60 -39.39
CA GLU A 435 22.71 -27.77 -39.62
C GLU A 435 22.57 -28.83 -38.53
N THR A 436 22.62 -28.44 -37.26
CA THR A 436 22.64 -29.42 -36.14
C THR A 436 21.25 -29.81 -35.66
N GLN A 437 20.21 -29.07 -36.04
CA GLN A 437 18.82 -29.22 -35.56
C GLN A 437 18.69 -29.09 -34.03
N ARG A 438 19.72 -28.56 -33.35
CA ARG A 438 19.68 -28.26 -31.93
C ARG A 438 19.23 -26.83 -31.70
N ASN A 439 18.49 -26.63 -30.64
CA ASN A 439 18.10 -25.32 -30.15
C ASN A 439 18.72 -25.05 -28.77
N TYR A 440 18.81 -23.77 -28.43
CA TYR A 440 19.46 -23.27 -27.24
C TYR A 440 18.71 -22.06 -26.71
N THR A 441 18.75 -21.89 -25.41
CA THR A 441 18.21 -20.72 -24.71
C THR A 441 19.36 -19.97 -24.05
N MET A 442 19.34 -18.64 -24.20
CA MET A 442 20.29 -17.73 -23.59
C MET A 442 19.56 -16.69 -22.77
N GLU A 443 19.94 -16.58 -21.50
CA GLU A 443 19.31 -15.70 -20.52
C GLU A 443 20.39 -14.92 -19.77
N TRP A 444 20.00 -13.88 -19.05
CA TRP A 444 20.87 -13.20 -18.08
C TRP A 444 20.05 -12.84 -16.86
N TYR A 445 20.41 -13.38 -15.71
CA TYR A 445 19.63 -13.21 -14.48
C TYR A 445 20.49 -13.35 -13.23
N GLU A 446 19.85 -13.22 -12.07
CA GLU A 446 20.49 -13.14 -10.77
C GLU A 446 21.07 -14.49 -10.33
N LEU A 447 22.30 -14.48 -9.82
CA LEU A 447 22.89 -15.67 -9.20
C LEU A 447 22.13 -16.09 -7.93
N PHE A 448 21.59 -15.11 -7.20
CA PHE A 448 20.99 -15.30 -5.88
C PHE A 448 19.54 -14.81 -5.79
N GLN A 449 18.80 -14.82 -6.91
CA GLN A 449 17.42 -14.31 -7.01
C GLN A 449 17.28 -12.78 -6.84
N LEU A 450 16.20 -12.22 -7.43
CA LEU A 450 15.94 -10.77 -7.51
C LEU A 450 16.04 -10.03 -6.18
N GLY A 451 15.43 -10.54 -5.11
CA GLY A 451 15.40 -9.84 -3.82
C GLY A 451 16.80 -9.51 -3.27
N ASN A 452 17.78 -10.39 -3.45
CA ASN A 452 19.16 -10.18 -3.02
C ASN A 452 19.94 -9.22 -3.93
N CYS A 453 19.44 -8.97 -5.14
CA CYS A 453 19.97 -7.96 -6.05
C CYS A 453 19.34 -6.58 -5.81
N THR A 454 18.09 -6.52 -5.36
CA THR A 454 17.38 -5.27 -5.11
C THR A 454 17.67 -4.67 -3.73
N PHE A 455 17.84 -5.49 -2.70
CA PHE A 455 18.06 -5.04 -1.32
C PHE A 455 19.21 -5.79 -0.63
N PRO A 456 20.01 -5.10 0.20
CA PRO A 456 21.17 -5.72 0.84
C PRO A 456 20.80 -6.52 2.09
N HIS A 457 21.75 -7.35 2.51
CA HIS A 457 21.73 -8.00 3.81
C HIS A 457 22.38 -7.12 4.89
N LEU A 458 21.71 -6.94 6.01
CA LEU A 458 22.25 -6.23 7.16
C LEU A 458 22.88 -7.23 8.14
N ARG A 459 24.21 -7.29 8.13
CA ARG A 459 24.99 -8.15 9.03
C ARG A 459 25.34 -7.38 10.31
N ALA A 460 25.36 -8.08 11.44
CA ALA A 460 25.71 -7.48 12.72
C ALA A 460 27.22 -7.17 12.81
N GLU A 461 28.05 -8.00 12.17
CA GLU A 461 29.52 -7.85 12.23
C GLU A 461 30.08 -6.80 11.26
N VAL A 462 29.27 -6.29 10.31
CA VAL A 462 29.72 -5.39 9.24
C VAL A 462 28.89 -4.10 9.26
N SER A 463 29.58 -2.96 9.24
CA SER A 463 28.94 -1.65 9.30
C SER A 463 28.20 -1.30 8.01
N ALA A 464 28.73 -1.68 6.85
CA ALA A 464 28.07 -1.47 5.56
C ALA A 464 27.03 -2.57 5.27
N PRO A 465 25.90 -2.24 4.63
CA PRO A 465 25.00 -3.22 4.03
C PRO A 465 25.75 -4.12 3.02
N PHE A 466 25.50 -5.43 3.06
CA PHE A 466 26.21 -6.41 2.25
C PHE A 466 25.35 -6.90 1.08
N TRP A 467 25.87 -6.79 -0.14
CA TRP A 467 25.10 -7.08 -1.37
C TRP A 467 25.46 -8.44 -1.98
N CYS A 468 24.44 -9.24 -2.27
CA CYS A 468 24.54 -10.46 -3.07
C CYS A 468 23.90 -10.25 -4.44
N ASN A 469 24.35 -9.20 -5.15
CA ASN A 469 23.68 -8.66 -6.32
C ASN A 469 24.32 -9.06 -7.65
N GLN A 470 25.10 -10.14 -7.69
CA GLN A 470 25.69 -10.58 -8.96
C GLN A 470 24.62 -11.14 -9.92
N GLY A 471 24.72 -10.74 -11.19
CA GLY A 471 23.95 -11.32 -12.31
C GLY A 471 24.90 -11.82 -13.41
N ALA A 472 24.49 -12.83 -14.16
CA ALA A 472 25.32 -13.44 -15.21
C ALA A 472 24.50 -14.03 -16.35
N ALA A 473 25.18 -14.23 -17.49
CA ALA A 473 24.62 -14.92 -18.64
C ALA A 473 24.55 -16.44 -18.36
N CYS A 474 23.45 -17.07 -18.76
CA CYS A 474 23.24 -18.50 -18.75
C CYS A 474 22.91 -18.97 -20.16
N PHE A 475 23.61 -20.01 -20.65
CA PHE A 475 23.38 -20.60 -21.96
C PHE A 475 23.24 -22.11 -21.82
N PHE A 476 22.14 -22.66 -22.32
CA PHE A 476 21.84 -24.09 -22.22
C PHE A 476 21.13 -24.62 -23.46
N GLN A 477 21.21 -25.94 -23.67
CA GLN A 477 20.54 -26.61 -24.78
C GLN A 477 19.05 -26.83 -24.46
N GLY A 478 18.20 -26.59 -25.46
CA GLY A 478 16.75 -26.70 -25.35
C GLY A 478 16.05 -25.34 -25.38
N ILE A 479 14.91 -25.27 -26.07
CA ILE A 479 13.88 -24.25 -25.87
C ILE A 479 12.66 -25.00 -25.33
N ASP A 480 12.17 -24.59 -24.16
CA ASP A 480 10.98 -25.17 -23.54
C ASP A 480 9.72 -24.48 -24.10
N ASP A 481 9.18 -25.05 -25.17
CA ASP A 481 8.06 -24.46 -25.90
C ASP A 481 6.85 -24.20 -24.99
N GLU A 482 6.55 -25.09 -24.03
CA GLU A 482 5.41 -24.92 -23.12
C GLU A 482 5.61 -23.71 -22.21
N HIS A 483 6.78 -23.61 -21.58
CA HIS A 483 7.13 -22.49 -20.70
C HIS A 483 7.01 -21.12 -21.39
N TRP A 484 7.51 -21.00 -22.62
CA TRP A 484 7.55 -19.72 -23.33
C TRP A 484 6.26 -19.38 -24.08
N SER A 485 5.45 -20.37 -24.48
CA SER A 485 4.27 -20.12 -25.33
C SER A 485 2.93 -20.11 -24.58
N GLN A 486 2.83 -20.76 -23.41
CA GLN A 486 1.54 -20.89 -22.70
C GLN A 486 1.04 -19.55 -22.15
N ASN A 487 1.91 -18.83 -21.45
CA ASN A 487 1.59 -17.56 -20.78
C ASN A 487 2.52 -16.42 -21.21
N GLY A 488 3.23 -16.60 -22.32
CA GLY A 488 4.38 -15.78 -22.72
C GLY A 488 4.43 -15.48 -24.22
N THR A 489 5.65 -15.30 -24.74
CA THR A 489 5.92 -15.14 -26.17
C THR A 489 7.08 -16.05 -26.58
N LEU A 490 6.84 -16.92 -27.57
CA LEU A 490 7.86 -17.60 -28.35
C LEU A 490 7.70 -17.19 -29.81
N GLU A 491 8.59 -16.34 -30.31
CA GLU A 491 8.51 -15.82 -31.68
C GLU A 491 9.86 -15.90 -32.38
N LYS A 492 9.90 -16.43 -33.62
CA LYS A 492 11.08 -16.31 -34.48
C LYS A 492 11.17 -14.89 -35.04
N VAL A 493 12.24 -14.19 -34.67
CA VAL A 493 12.44 -12.76 -35.01
C VAL A 493 13.50 -12.54 -36.08
N GLY A 494 14.26 -13.58 -36.46
CA GLY A 494 15.24 -13.44 -37.53
C GLY A 494 16.01 -14.72 -37.84
N VAL A 495 16.96 -14.59 -38.76
CA VAL A 495 17.96 -15.62 -39.09
C VAL A 495 19.31 -14.93 -39.22
N ILE A 496 20.33 -15.51 -38.59
CA ILE A 496 21.73 -15.05 -38.64
C ILE A 496 22.63 -16.18 -39.16
N THR A 497 23.85 -15.84 -39.59
CA THR A 497 24.85 -16.84 -39.95
C THR A 497 25.53 -17.41 -38.70
N GLY A 498 26.15 -18.59 -38.81
CA GLY A 498 26.96 -19.13 -37.73
C GLY A 498 28.14 -18.23 -37.35
N ASP A 499 28.72 -17.51 -38.32
CA ASP A 499 29.78 -16.51 -38.07
C ASP A 499 29.30 -15.37 -37.16
N MET A 500 28.14 -14.78 -37.48
CA MET A 500 27.49 -13.78 -36.61
C MET A 500 27.19 -14.32 -35.22
N PHE A 501 26.74 -15.58 -35.11
CA PHE A 501 26.50 -16.22 -33.82
C PHE A 501 27.79 -16.36 -33.01
N ASN A 502 28.89 -16.80 -33.63
CA ASN A 502 30.19 -16.95 -32.96
C ASN A 502 30.76 -15.61 -32.49
N ASP A 503 30.56 -14.55 -33.27
CA ASP A 503 30.98 -13.19 -32.91
C ASP A 503 30.18 -12.64 -31.75
N MET A 504 28.86 -12.83 -31.77
CA MET A 504 27.98 -12.54 -30.65
C MET A 504 28.37 -13.35 -29.41
N ALA A 505 28.67 -14.64 -29.54
CA ALA A 505 29.08 -15.49 -28.43
C ALA A 505 30.36 -14.99 -27.74
N ARG A 506 31.36 -14.53 -28.51
CA ARG A 506 32.57 -13.89 -27.94
C ARG A 506 32.25 -12.59 -27.21
N TRP A 507 31.35 -11.79 -27.76
CA TRP A 507 30.88 -10.58 -27.09
C TRP A 507 30.12 -10.90 -25.80
N VAL A 508 29.25 -11.92 -25.77
CA VAL A 508 28.54 -12.35 -24.55
C VAL A 508 29.51 -12.79 -23.47
N GLN A 509 30.59 -13.49 -23.81
CA GLN A 509 31.63 -13.86 -22.83
C GLN A 509 32.30 -12.63 -22.22
N GLN A 510 32.60 -11.61 -23.03
CA GLN A 510 33.15 -10.33 -22.54
C GLN A 510 32.12 -9.54 -21.71
N ASP A 511 30.86 -9.48 -22.13
CA ASP A 511 29.78 -8.84 -21.36
C ASP A 511 29.61 -9.52 -20.00
N ASN A 512 29.66 -10.85 -19.96
CA ASN A 512 29.50 -11.63 -18.74
C ASN A 512 30.67 -11.52 -17.76
N GLN A 513 31.87 -11.17 -18.24
CA GLN A 513 33.04 -10.93 -17.38
C GLN A 513 33.08 -9.51 -16.82
N THR A 514 32.48 -8.54 -17.53
CA THR A 514 32.63 -7.12 -17.21
C THR A 514 31.36 -6.48 -16.63
N GLY A 515 30.18 -6.97 -16.99
CA GLY A 515 28.87 -6.59 -16.43
C GLY A 515 28.42 -7.59 -15.36
N VAL A 516 28.76 -7.30 -14.11
CA VAL A 516 28.78 -8.33 -13.06
C VAL A 516 27.65 -8.24 -12.05
N TYR A 517 27.05 -7.05 -11.88
CA TYR A 517 25.97 -6.83 -10.94
C TYR A 517 24.64 -6.55 -11.66
N TYR A 518 23.55 -7.07 -11.08
CA TYR A 518 22.18 -6.84 -11.49
C TYR A 518 21.65 -5.58 -10.84
N GLU A 519 20.98 -4.73 -11.62
CA GLU A 519 20.24 -3.57 -11.12
C GLU A 519 18.78 -3.64 -11.57
N THR A 520 17.87 -3.51 -10.61
CA THR A 520 16.42 -3.61 -10.82
C THR A 520 15.81 -2.28 -11.26
N TRP A 521 16.28 -1.17 -10.70
CA TRP A 521 15.59 0.11 -10.81
C TRP A 521 16.02 0.89 -12.03
N THR A 522 15.05 1.31 -12.85
CA THR A 522 15.24 2.45 -13.76
C THR A 522 14.72 3.71 -13.08
N VAL A 523 15.54 4.75 -12.94
CA VAL A 523 15.16 5.97 -12.21
C VAL A 523 15.02 7.13 -13.17
N ARG A 524 13.86 7.80 -13.15
CA ARG A 524 13.54 8.90 -14.07
C ARG A 524 13.04 10.15 -13.35
N SER A 525 13.09 11.29 -14.03
CA SER A 525 12.60 12.56 -13.49
C SER A 525 11.07 12.57 -13.30
N GLU A 526 10.34 11.95 -14.23
CA GLU A 526 8.87 11.92 -14.29
C GLU A 526 8.38 10.83 -15.26
N PRO A 527 7.08 10.50 -15.27
CA PRO A 527 6.51 9.61 -16.28
C PRO A 527 6.42 10.29 -17.65
N GLY A 528 6.95 9.66 -18.69
CA GLY A 528 6.75 10.11 -20.07
C GLY A 528 7.96 9.88 -20.97
N PRO A 529 7.82 10.07 -22.29
CA PRO A 529 8.90 9.84 -23.24
C PRO A 529 10.06 10.83 -23.09
N ASN A 530 9.78 12.07 -22.68
CA ASN A 530 10.78 13.15 -22.58
C ASN A 530 11.44 13.26 -21.20
N ALA A 531 11.15 12.34 -20.28
CA ALA A 531 11.70 12.41 -18.93
C ALA A 531 13.19 12.08 -18.92
N THR A 532 13.96 12.85 -18.15
CA THR A 532 15.38 12.60 -17.94
C THR A 532 15.54 11.27 -17.22
N VAL A 533 16.42 10.42 -17.73
CA VAL A 533 16.80 9.17 -17.06
C VAL A 533 18.02 9.45 -16.20
N TRP A 534 17.92 9.17 -14.91
CA TRP A 534 19.03 9.32 -13.98
C TRP A 534 19.89 8.06 -13.94
N PHE A 535 19.24 6.89 -13.87
CA PHE A 535 19.86 5.58 -13.83
C PHE A 535 19.06 4.59 -14.69
N GLU A 536 19.75 3.79 -15.49
CA GLU A 536 19.16 2.66 -16.22
C GLU A 536 19.33 1.38 -15.41
N SER A 537 18.33 0.49 -15.48
CA SER A 537 18.44 -0.86 -14.94
C SER A 537 19.50 -1.68 -15.68
N PHE A 538 19.92 -2.79 -15.08
CA PHE A 538 20.83 -3.75 -15.70
C PHE A 538 20.32 -5.16 -15.39
N ASP A 539 19.31 -5.55 -16.16
CA ASP A 539 18.49 -6.75 -15.95
C ASP A 539 18.44 -7.65 -17.22
N CYS A 540 17.59 -8.69 -17.19
CA CYS A 540 17.40 -9.62 -18.30
C CYS A 540 16.93 -8.91 -19.58
N SER A 541 15.96 -7.98 -19.47
CA SER A 541 15.45 -7.22 -20.61
C SER A 541 16.57 -6.41 -21.27
N GLN A 542 17.39 -5.73 -20.47
CA GLN A 542 18.52 -4.94 -20.95
C GLN A 542 19.59 -5.83 -21.61
N PHE A 543 19.86 -7.02 -21.07
CA PHE A 543 20.76 -7.98 -21.72
C PHE A 543 20.25 -8.43 -23.10
N THR A 544 18.95 -8.74 -23.22
CA THR A 544 18.39 -9.13 -24.51
C THR A 544 18.52 -7.99 -25.54
N HIS A 545 18.25 -6.75 -25.13
CA HIS A 545 18.42 -5.57 -25.99
C HIS A 545 19.88 -5.33 -26.39
N ARG A 546 20.83 -5.47 -25.47
CA ARG A 546 22.26 -5.37 -25.79
C ARG A 546 22.67 -6.45 -26.81
N THR A 547 22.16 -7.66 -26.65
CA THR A 547 22.43 -8.76 -27.59
C THR A 547 21.83 -8.50 -28.96
N TYR A 548 20.57 -8.05 -29.04
CA TYR A 548 19.96 -7.67 -30.31
C TYR A 548 20.67 -6.48 -30.97
N GLY A 549 21.13 -5.51 -30.18
CA GLY A 549 21.96 -4.41 -30.64
C GLY A 549 23.26 -4.92 -31.25
N LYS A 550 23.93 -5.87 -30.57
CA LYS A 550 25.14 -6.48 -31.09
C LYS A 550 24.91 -7.24 -32.39
N LEU A 551 23.82 -7.99 -32.50
CA LEU A 551 23.45 -8.67 -33.74
C LEU A 551 23.16 -7.68 -34.88
N ALA A 552 22.48 -6.56 -34.58
CA ALA A 552 22.25 -5.49 -35.55
C ALA A 552 23.56 -4.83 -36.02
N GLU A 553 24.53 -4.58 -35.14
CA GLU A 553 25.88 -4.11 -35.50
C GLU A 553 26.59 -5.08 -36.46
N LEU A 554 26.39 -6.40 -36.26
CA LEU A 554 26.94 -7.43 -37.13
C LEU A 554 26.17 -7.56 -38.46
N GLY A 555 25.06 -6.84 -38.65
CA GLY A 555 24.26 -6.82 -39.88
C GLY A 555 23.02 -7.72 -39.86
N ALA A 556 22.64 -8.27 -38.71
CA ALA A 556 21.42 -9.06 -38.59
C ALA A 556 20.17 -8.21 -38.83
N LYS A 557 19.18 -8.79 -39.52
CA LYS A 557 17.87 -8.16 -39.75
C LYS A 557 16.84 -8.86 -38.89
N LEU A 558 16.55 -8.26 -37.74
CA LEU A 558 15.55 -8.74 -36.79
C LEU A 558 14.24 -7.98 -36.99
N SER A 559 13.12 -8.68 -36.93
CA SER A 559 11.78 -8.10 -36.98
C SER A 559 10.80 -8.95 -36.17
N SER A 560 9.88 -8.28 -35.48
CA SER A 560 8.75 -8.94 -34.82
C SER A 560 7.47 -8.60 -35.59
N ARG A 561 6.52 -9.54 -35.58
CA ARG A 561 5.15 -9.33 -36.06
C ARG A 561 4.28 -8.63 -35.01
N PHE A 562 4.74 -8.61 -33.76
CA PHE A 562 4.04 -8.06 -32.61
C PHE A 562 4.83 -6.90 -31.99
N GLN A 563 4.17 -6.16 -31.10
CA GLN A 563 4.83 -5.12 -30.32
C GLN A 563 5.85 -5.77 -29.37
N THR A 564 7.09 -5.29 -29.36
CA THR A 564 8.15 -5.83 -28.51
C THR A 564 8.15 -5.09 -27.17
N ASN A 565 7.25 -5.51 -26.28
CA ASN A 565 7.11 -4.91 -24.96
C ASN A 565 8.00 -5.59 -23.93
N TYR A 566 8.50 -4.82 -22.96
CA TYR A 566 9.37 -5.28 -21.89
C TYR A 566 8.92 -4.71 -20.56
N THR A 567 9.11 -5.49 -19.49
CA THR A 567 8.81 -5.04 -18.14
C THR A 567 9.90 -4.11 -17.66
N LYS A 568 9.52 -2.91 -17.22
CA LYS A 568 10.41 -1.96 -16.56
C LYS A 568 9.85 -1.53 -15.22
N VAL A 569 10.71 -1.53 -14.21
CA VAL A 569 10.38 -1.09 -12.85
C VAL A 569 10.97 0.30 -12.67
N TYR A 570 10.09 1.30 -12.65
CA TYR A 570 10.45 2.70 -12.56
C TYR A 570 10.38 3.23 -11.15
N LEU A 571 11.41 3.96 -10.74
CA LEU A 571 11.34 4.95 -9.66
C LEU A 571 11.32 6.35 -10.26
N TYR A 572 10.51 7.24 -9.70
CA TYR A 572 10.45 8.64 -10.10
C TYR A 572 11.01 9.54 -9.02
N SER A 573 11.98 10.37 -9.36
CA SER A 573 12.66 11.25 -8.41
C SER A 573 13.02 12.60 -9.03
N GLY A 574 13.28 13.60 -8.19
CA GLY A 574 14.12 14.73 -8.58
C GLY A 574 15.55 14.29 -8.89
N GLU A 575 16.43 15.26 -9.11
CA GLU A 575 17.84 14.99 -9.40
C GLU A 575 18.50 14.26 -8.21
N PRO A 576 19.12 13.09 -8.45
CA PRO A 576 19.76 12.32 -7.39
C PRO A 576 20.98 13.01 -6.78
N THR A 577 21.12 12.91 -5.46
CA THR A 577 22.29 13.40 -4.74
C THR A 577 23.25 12.26 -4.43
N TYR A 578 24.52 12.43 -4.77
CA TYR A 578 25.56 11.44 -4.46
C TYR A 578 25.95 11.52 -2.98
N LEU A 579 25.97 10.37 -2.30
CA LEU A 579 26.26 10.30 -0.86
C LEU A 579 27.66 9.76 -0.57
N GLY A 580 28.18 8.87 -1.43
CA GLY A 580 29.47 8.21 -1.21
C GLY A 580 29.41 6.70 -1.49
N ASN A 581 30.49 5.99 -1.18
CA ASN A 581 30.59 4.53 -1.18
C ASN A 581 30.71 3.94 0.24
N ASP A 582 30.83 2.62 0.33
CA ASP A 582 30.93 1.89 1.60
C ASP A 582 32.00 2.47 2.56
N SER A 583 33.20 2.74 2.05
CA SER A 583 34.33 3.22 2.84
C SER A 583 34.21 4.68 3.28
N THR A 584 33.44 5.48 2.54
CA THR A 584 33.25 6.90 2.84
C THR A 584 32.06 7.18 3.76
N ILE A 585 31.11 6.26 3.87
CA ILE A 585 29.89 6.43 4.68
C ILE A 585 29.99 5.60 5.97
N PHE A 586 30.30 4.31 5.87
CA PHE A 586 30.20 3.40 7.02
C PHE A 586 31.52 3.33 7.79
N GLY A 587 31.43 3.34 9.12
CA GLY A 587 32.60 3.28 10.01
C GLY A 587 33.24 4.64 10.31
N ARG A 588 32.75 5.72 9.68
CA ARG A 588 33.17 7.10 9.95
C ARG A 588 32.32 7.75 11.04
N PRO A 589 32.91 8.33 12.11
CA PRO A 589 32.15 8.97 13.18
C PRO A 589 31.28 10.16 12.71
N ASP A 590 31.76 10.92 11.74
CA ASP A 590 31.08 12.10 11.17
C ASP A 590 29.90 11.75 10.27
N MET A 591 29.92 10.56 9.64
CA MET A 591 28.84 10.06 8.79
C MET A 591 27.88 9.09 9.51
N LYS A 592 28.00 8.98 10.84
CA LYS A 592 27.26 7.99 11.65
C LYS A 592 25.74 8.09 11.47
N ASN A 593 25.20 9.31 11.39
CA ASN A 593 23.76 9.51 11.25
C ASN A 593 23.25 9.04 9.88
N LEU A 594 23.94 9.41 8.81
CA LEU A 594 23.62 8.95 7.45
C LEU A 594 23.75 7.43 7.32
N ALA A 595 24.83 6.86 7.88
CA ALA A 595 25.03 5.41 7.89
C ALA A 595 23.92 4.67 8.64
N ALA A 596 23.45 5.22 9.76
CA ALA A 596 22.33 4.65 10.50
C ALA A 596 21.03 4.73 9.71
N ASP A 597 20.75 5.88 9.09
CA ASP A 597 19.53 6.10 8.31
C ASP A 597 19.44 5.18 7.08
N ILE A 598 20.55 5.00 6.34
CA ILE A 598 20.62 4.05 5.22
C ILE A 598 20.37 2.61 5.69
N ARG A 599 20.97 2.21 6.82
CA ARG A 599 20.76 0.86 7.38
C ARG A 599 19.32 0.67 7.83
N GLU A 600 18.73 1.67 8.47
CA GLU A 600 17.34 1.61 8.93
C GLU A 600 16.37 1.56 7.75
N PHE A 601 16.64 2.30 6.67
CA PHE A 601 15.90 2.21 5.42
C PHE A 601 15.94 0.79 4.84
N TYR A 602 17.10 0.17 4.71
CA TYR A 602 17.18 -1.18 4.15
C TYR A 602 16.65 -2.29 5.08
N TYR A 603 16.58 -2.03 6.40
CA TYR A 603 16.07 -3.01 7.36
C TYR A 603 14.61 -3.40 7.11
N THR A 604 13.81 -2.48 6.57
CA THR A 604 12.39 -2.71 6.25
C THR A 604 12.21 -3.70 5.09
N PHE A 605 13.22 -3.89 4.23
CA PHE A 605 13.15 -4.76 3.05
C PHE A 605 13.75 -6.16 3.27
N ARG A 606 14.09 -6.52 4.51
CA ARG A 606 14.72 -7.82 4.81
C ARG A 606 13.79 -9.01 4.42
N PRO A 607 14.32 -10.10 3.84
CA PRO A 607 13.51 -11.17 3.26
C PRO A 607 12.80 -12.08 4.27
N HIS A 608 13.27 -12.12 5.53
CA HIS A 608 12.66 -12.94 6.58
C HIS A 608 11.95 -12.05 7.60
N GLN A 609 10.64 -11.97 7.46
CA GLN A 609 9.75 -11.23 8.35
C GLN A 609 8.54 -12.09 8.70
N SER A 610 8.08 -12.00 9.94
CA SER A 610 6.73 -12.44 10.29
C SER A 610 5.67 -11.57 9.60
N TYR A 611 4.42 -12.01 9.52
CA TYR A 611 3.35 -11.22 8.89
C TYR A 611 3.16 -9.84 9.53
N VAL A 612 3.33 -9.75 10.85
CA VAL A 612 3.20 -8.49 11.59
C VAL A 612 4.36 -7.56 11.25
N GLU A 613 5.59 -8.08 11.25
CA GLU A 613 6.77 -7.30 10.85
C GLU A 613 6.70 -6.84 9.40
N PHE A 614 6.15 -7.67 8.51
CA PHE A 614 5.94 -7.30 7.11
C PHE A 614 4.94 -6.15 6.98
N ALA A 615 3.82 -6.21 7.69
CA ALA A 615 2.84 -5.12 7.70
C ALA A 615 3.43 -3.82 8.24
N ILE A 616 4.20 -3.89 9.35
CA ILE A 616 4.93 -2.73 9.89
C ILE A 616 5.92 -2.19 8.87
N SER A 617 6.74 -3.07 8.28
CA SER A 617 7.75 -2.67 7.30
C SER A 617 7.11 -2.04 6.07
N LEU A 618 5.94 -2.51 5.63
CA LEU A 618 5.20 -1.92 4.51
C LEU A 618 4.73 -0.49 4.84
N VAL A 619 4.24 -0.26 6.07
CA VAL A 619 3.86 1.09 6.54
C VAL A 619 5.10 2.00 6.62
N GLU A 620 6.21 1.51 7.17
CA GLU A 620 7.47 2.27 7.25
C GLU A 620 8.03 2.60 5.86
N VAL A 621 7.94 1.67 4.90
CA VAL A 621 8.33 1.91 3.51
C VAL A 621 7.44 2.97 2.88
N PHE A 622 6.13 2.90 3.09
CA PHE A 622 5.20 3.93 2.60
C PHE A 622 5.53 5.30 3.21
N GLU A 623 5.77 5.36 4.52
CA GLU A 623 6.17 6.58 5.21
C GLU A 623 7.47 7.15 4.62
N LYS A 624 8.55 6.35 4.53
CA LYS A 624 9.85 6.82 4.04
C LYS A 624 9.80 7.23 2.56
N VAL A 625 9.21 6.41 1.70
CA VAL A 625 9.26 6.60 0.24
C VAL A 625 8.19 7.57 -0.27
N VAL A 626 6.98 7.52 0.28
CA VAL A 626 5.84 8.32 -0.21
C VAL A 626 5.65 9.59 0.61
N LEU A 627 5.70 9.50 1.94
CA LEU A 627 5.44 10.67 2.80
C LEU A 627 6.68 11.56 2.93
N HIS A 628 7.82 10.97 3.29
CA HIS A 628 9.10 11.67 3.43
C HIS A 628 9.85 11.84 2.11
N LYS A 629 9.39 11.17 1.05
CA LYS A 629 9.96 11.26 -0.31
C LYS A 629 11.44 10.89 -0.35
N ASN A 630 11.85 9.93 0.47
CA ASN A 630 13.24 9.49 0.60
C ASN A 630 13.39 8.06 0.11
N PHE A 631 14.37 7.85 -0.76
CA PHE A 631 14.80 6.53 -1.17
C PHE A 631 16.31 6.49 -1.32
N TYR A 632 16.94 5.42 -0.85
CA TYR A 632 18.38 5.20 -1.01
C TYR A 632 18.63 4.16 -2.10
N LEU A 633 19.30 4.57 -3.18
CA LEU A 633 19.70 3.72 -4.29
C LEU A 633 21.17 3.34 -4.15
N TYR A 634 21.48 2.07 -4.38
CA TYR A 634 22.86 1.59 -4.47
C TYR A 634 23.18 1.26 -5.94
N TYR A 635 24.05 2.06 -6.56
CA TYR A 635 24.40 1.95 -7.98
C TYR A 635 25.91 2.15 -8.15
N ASN A 636 26.57 1.36 -9.00
CA ASN A 636 28.03 1.42 -9.18
C ASN A 636 28.87 1.26 -7.90
N SER A 637 28.37 0.49 -6.93
CA SER A 637 28.95 0.36 -5.57
C SER A 637 28.97 1.66 -4.77
N GLU A 638 28.02 2.55 -5.04
CA GLU A 638 27.87 3.87 -4.44
C GLU A 638 26.41 4.09 -4.01
N TYR A 639 26.20 4.91 -2.99
CA TYR A 639 24.89 5.28 -2.46
C TYR A 639 24.45 6.64 -2.98
N TRP A 640 23.19 6.73 -3.34
CA TRP A 640 22.54 7.92 -3.85
C TRP A 640 21.24 8.15 -3.11
N HIS A 641 20.97 9.40 -2.76
CA HIS A 641 19.67 9.82 -2.27
C HIS A 641 18.79 10.20 -3.46
N LEU A 642 17.60 9.63 -3.51
CA LEU A 642 16.58 9.95 -4.50
C LEU A 642 15.46 10.76 -3.81
N PRO A 643 15.29 12.05 -4.16
CA PRO A 643 14.15 12.84 -3.69
C PRO A 643 12.90 12.43 -4.48
N MET A 644 12.11 11.52 -3.93
CA MET A 644 11.04 10.82 -4.65
C MET A 644 9.91 11.77 -5.10
N LYS A 645 9.39 11.52 -6.29
CA LYS A 645 8.29 12.26 -6.91
C LYS A 645 7.17 11.31 -7.29
N SER A 646 5.91 11.73 -7.10
CA SER A 646 4.74 10.99 -7.59
C SER A 646 4.89 10.66 -9.09
N PRO A 647 4.55 9.43 -9.54
CA PRO A 647 3.86 8.36 -8.81
C PRO A 647 4.77 7.46 -7.93
N TYR A 648 5.99 7.89 -7.64
CA TYR A 648 7.01 7.26 -6.79
C TYR A 648 7.58 5.98 -7.39
N MET A 649 6.74 4.98 -7.62
CA MET A 649 7.09 3.72 -8.25
C MET A 649 6.03 3.32 -9.29
N GLN A 650 6.46 2.78 -10.42
CA GLN A 650 5.54 2.24 -11.43
C GLN A 650 6.17 1.07 -12.16
N ILE A 651 5.42 -0.01 -12.32
CA ILE A 651 5.80 -1.11 -13.21
C ILE A 651 5.09 -0.86 -14.54
N LYS A 652 5.84 -0.88 -15.64
CA LYS A 652 5.29 -0.74 -16.99
C LYS A 652 5.69 -1.91 -17.85
N TYR A 653 4.78 -2.27 -18.75
CA TYR A 653 5.07 -3.18 -19.85
C TYR A 653 4.99 -2.38 -21.16
N GLU A 654 6.13 -1.83 -21.58
CA GLU A 654 6.19 -0.82 -22.63
C GLU A 654 7.05 -1.27 -23.82
N GLU A 655 6.72 -0.75 -24.99
CA GLU A 655 7.41 -1.10 -26.23
C GLU A 655 8.83 -0.56 -26.28
N VAL A 656 9.76 -1.46 -26.56
CA VAL A 656 11.14 -1.13 -26.93
C VAL A 656 11.42 -1.83 -28.27
N PRO A 657 11.43 -1.09 -29.39
CA PRO A 657 11.64 -1.67 -30.71
C PRO A 657 13.01 -2.34 -30.84
N PHE A 658 13.15 -3.27 -31.79
CA PHE A 658 14.46 -3.84 -32.11
C PHE A 658 15.44 -2.75 -32.58
N PRO A 659 16.72 -2.84 -32.19
CA PRO A 659 17.74 -1.93 -32.69
C PRO A 659 17.86 -2.00 -34.21
N ILE A 660 17.91 -0.84 -34.87
CA ILE A 660 18.19 -0.73 -36.30
C ILE A 660 19.70 -0.50 -36.44
N GLY A 661 20.40 -1.40 -37.14
CA GLY A 661 21.81 -1.19 -37.46
C GLY A 661 22.00 0.11 -38.23
N VAL A 662 22.83 1.02 -37.71
CA VAL A 662 23.25 2.22 -38.44
C VAL A 662 24.34 1.77 -39.42
N TYR A 663 24.02 1.76 -40.71
CA TYR A 663 24.93 1.40 -41.80
C TYR A 663 25.92 2.51 -42.13
#